data_AF-A0A2N2BQD5-F1
#
_entry.id   AF-A0A2N2BQD5-F1
#
_cell.length_a   1.000
_cell.length_b   1.000
_cell.length_c   1.000
_cell.angle_alpha   90.00
_cell.angle_beta   90.00
_cell.angle_gamma   90.00
#
_symmetry.space_group_name_H-M   'P 1'
#
loop_
_entity.id
_entity.type
_entity.pdbx_description
1 polymer ?
#
loop_
_entity_poly.entity_id
_entity_poly.type
_entity_poly.pdbx_seq_one_letter_code
_entity_poly.pdbx_strand_id
1 'polypeptide(L)'
;MEKNIIILGAGYSGILIAKKLAKRLKSQTDIKITLINKKSYHTMLTELHEVAANRVEEDSIRISIKRIFEGRNVDVEVDTITAIDYEKKQLTGKKSSYSYDYLVMASGSQPSFFGICGAEDYTYKLWSYEDAIKLKGQIFEMFTRALQETDQAEKQKLLSFYVLGAGFTGVEMAGELAEWVPILCKQFEIDREMVKITLVDMMDRVVPNLSEELSEKAKRRLEKMGVEVRLKTAVDCIGADFIGLKQAEQHQELPTNTVVWAAGIESSDIANQAIQLTQVGRGRIKTDEFLRAEGKDDVFIAGDNIFYIPEGEATPVPQMVENCEQSAATVAHNLTSVVTGTGKLEKYTPKFHGVMVSIGGRYGISYVGTEKKKFALPSFLSQFVKHFINIIYFIQILGWNKVFSYIRHEFFTIRNCRSFVGGHFSNRTPSFLLVPLRVFLGAFWVYEGIKKVNEGWLQKPMLTPFFKGANDLYYSILQPGTGGGDAVSSATAAGAGAEAAGNLLINWNILGLFKIIVIQASDIAIKLQMGLMDWFTNTVILSSGSSEVFFQSVIVYSEILVGVLLILGLFTTISALYSIVLQGMFVTTTGLYLSTWWMIFAAVAVIFGGGSVFGLDYYAIPWLKEHFKNIKIVRKLYIYHD
;
A
#
# COMPACT_ATOMS: atom_id res chain seq x y z
N MET A 1 47.25 -15.35 4.98
CA MET A 1 47.04 -14.03 4.36
C MET A 1 45.56 -13.83 4.22
N GLU A 2 45.06 -12.64 4.52
CA GLU A 2 43.64 -12.32 4.37
C GLU A 2 43.28 -12.26 2.87
N LYS A 3 42.26 -13.00 2.44
CA LYS A 3 41.74 -13.00 1.06
C LYS A 3 40.62 -11.98 0.92
N ASN A 4 40.73 -11.11 -0.08
CA ASN A 4 39.80 -10.02 -0.34
C ASN A 4 38.82 -10.37 -1.46
N ILE A 5 37.53 -10.45 -1.12
CA ILE A 5 36.44 -10.58 -2.08
C ILE A 5 35.78 -9.22 -2.25
N ILE A 6 35.84 -8.66 -3.47
CA ILE A 6 35.13 -7.44 -3.81
C ILE A 6 33.89 -7.77 -4.64
N ILE A 7 32.74 -7.24 -4.21
CA ILE A 7 31.49 -7.30 -4.94
C ILE A 7 31.15 -5.89 -5.41
N LEU A 8 31.13 -5.67 -6.71
CA LEU A 8 30.80 -4.39 -7.31
C LEU A 8 29.32 -4.32 -7.66
N GLY A 9 28.57 -3.50 -6.94
CA GLY A 9 27.14 -3.24 -7.13
C GLY A 9 26.27 -3.93 -6.09
N ALA A 10 25.41 -3.16 -5.43
CA ALA A 10 24.42 -3.66 -4.45
C ALA A 10 23.01 -3.75 -5.06
N GLY A 11 22.92 -4.27 -6.28
CA GLY A 11 21.65 -4.68 -6.90
C GLY A 11 21.13 -6.01 -6.33
N TYR A 12 20.15 -6.61 -7.01
CA TYR A 12 19.58 -7.91 -6.61
C TYR A 12 20.65 -8.99 -6.45
N SER A 13 21.53 -9.17 -7.45
CA SER A 13 22.60 -10.19 -7.38
C SER A 13 23.63 -9.89 -6.30
N GLY A 14 24.19 -8.67 -6.26
CA GLY A 14 25.28 -8.33 -5.35
C GLY A 14 24.90 -8.49 -3.88
N ILE A 15 23.69 -8.08 -3.50
CA ILE A 15 23.20 -8.29 -2.13
C ILE A 15 23.07 -9.78 -1.81
N LEU A 16 22.45 -10.55 -2.70
CA LEU A 16 22.22 -11.97 -2.46
C LEU A 16 23.55 -12.74 -2.41
N ILE A 17 24.52 -12.41 -3.26
CA ILE A 17 25.87 -12.98 -3.24
C ILE A 17 26.56 -12.67 -1.91
N ALA A 18 26.63 -11.40 -1.52
CA ALA A 18 27.25 -10.99 -0.26
C ALA A 18 26.61 -11.69 0.95
N LYS A 19 25.27 -11.79 0.99
CA LYS A 19 24.56 -12.49 2.07
C LYS A 19 24.87 -13.99 2.11
N LYS A 20 24.88 -14.65 0.95
CA LYS A 20 25.19 -16.09 0.85
C LYS A 20 26.64 -16.37 1.22
N LEU A 21 27.59 -15.53 0.79
CA LEU A 21 29.00 -15.64 1.16
C LEU A 21 29.20 -15.42 2.66
N ALA A 22 28.64 -14.36 3.24
CA ALA A 22 28.74 -14.12 4.68
C ALA A 22 28.18 -15.27 5.53
N LYS A 23 27.17 -15.99 5.02
CA LYS A 23 26.63 -17.20 5.67
C LYS A 23 27.56 -18.40 5.48
N ARG A 24 28.03 -18.67 4.27
CA ARG A 24 28.87 -19.84 3.92
C ARG A 24 30.27 -19.75 4.51
N LEU A 25 30.82 -18.54 4.61
CA LEU A 25 32.19 -18.26 5.08
C LEU A 25 32.21 -17.75 6.53
N LYS A 26 31.12 -17.94 7.30
CA LYS A 26 31.01 -17.44 8.68
C LYS A 26 32.16 -17.89 9.60
N SER A 27 32.70 -19.09 9.36
CA SER A 27 33.81 -19.66 10.16
C SER A 27 35.20 -19.28 9.66
N GLN A 28 35.32 -18.60 8.52
CA GLN A 28 36.59 -18.21 7.92
C GLN A 28 36.92 -16.78 8.34
N THR A 29 37.90 -16.61 9.23
CA THR A 29 38.31 -15.29 9.73
C THR A 29 39.35 -14.61 8.86
N ASP A 30 39.92 -15.32 7.90
CA ASP A 30 40.92 -14.85 6.94
C ASP A 30 40.30 -14.36 5.63
N ILE A 31 38.97 -14.18 5.56
CA ILE A 31 38.28 -13.70 4.37
C ILE A 31 37.55 -12.39 4.68
N LYS A 32 37.86 -11.37 3.88
CA LYS A 32 37.22 -10.07 3.91
C LYS A 32 36.28 -9.92 2.71
N ILE A 33 35.01 -9.60 2.98
CA ILE A 33 34.00 -9.36 1.95
C ILE A 33 33.69 -7.88 1.92
N THR A 34 33.97 -7.21 0.80
CA THR A 34 33.66 -5.79 0.59
C THR A 34 32.61 -5.64 -0.51
N LEU A 35 31.48 -5.03 -0.20
CA LEU A 35 30.42 -4.68 -1.14
C LEU A 35 30.51 -3.18 -1.44
N ILE A 36 30.84 -2.83 -2.69
CA ILE A 36 30.97 -1.44 -3.13
C ILE A 36 29.74 -1.04 -3.93
N ASN A 37 29.09 0.06 -3.56
CA ASN A 37 27.95 0.58 -4.30
C ASN A 37 27.96 2.10 -4.38
N LYS A 38 27.52 2.65 -5.53
CA LYS A 38 27.45 4.11 -5.78
C LYS A 38 26.57 4.86 -4.76
N LYS A 39 25.58 4.19 -4.18
CA LYS A 39 24.60 4.75 -3.22
C LYS A 39 24.59 3.94 -1.93
N SER A 40 24.18 4.55 -0.83
CA SER A 40 24.06 3.88 0.48
C SER A 40 22.86 2.92 0.61
N TYR A 41 22.01 2.87 -0.42
CA TYR A 41 20.80 2.07 -0.47
C TYR A 41 20.74 1.20 -1.72
N HIS A 42 20.07 0.06 -1.58
CA HIS A 42 19.57 -0.77 -2.66
C HIS A 42 18.21 -0.23 -3.11
N THR A 43 17.99 -0.24 -4.43
CA THR A 43 16.75 0.24 -5.05
C THR A 43 15.93 -0.94 -5.55
N MET A 44 14.66 -0.99 -5.19
CA MET A 44 13.69 -1.94 -5.75
C MET A 44 13.32 -1.50 -7.18
N LEU A 45 14.12 -1.92 -8.16
CA LEU A 45 13.93 -1.52 -9.58
C LEU A 45 12.55 -1.93 -10.11
N THR A 46 12.01 -3.04 -9.62
CA THR A 46 10.70 -3.58 -10.01
C THR A 46 9.51 -2.77 -9.49
N GLU A 47 9.72 -1.74 -8.66
CA GLU A 47 8.66 -0.92 -8.06
C GLU A 47 8.79 0.57 -8.42
N LEU A 48 9.73 0.93 -9.31
CA LEU A 48 9.97 2.33 -9.71
C LEU A 48 8.73 2.99 -10.35
N HIS A 49 7.98 2.25 -11.17
CA HIS A 49 6.77 2.74 -11.83
C HIS A 49 5.69 3.15 -10.82
N GLU A 50 5.63 2.46 -9.68
CA GLU A 50 4.65 2.70 -8.63
C GLU A 50 4.93 4.04 -7.91
N VAL A 51 6.21 4.35 -7.68
CA VAL A 51 6.64 5.64 -7.10
C VAL A 51 6.50 6.77 -8.13
N ALA A 52 6.94 6.53 -9.37
CA ALA A 52 6.86 7.52 -10.46
C ALA A 52 5.43 7.99 -10.72
N ALA A 53 4.45 7.10 -10.52
CA ALA A 53 3.03 7.41 -10.64
C ALA A 53 2.31 7.65 -9.30
N ASN A 54 3.07 7.96 -8.24
CA ASN A 54 2.58 8.33 -6.92
C ASN A 54 1.54 7.37 -6.31
N ARG A 55 1.72 6.05 -6.53
CA ARG A 55 0.90 5.03 -5.87
C ARG A 55 1.45 4.70 -4.49
N VAL A 56 2.76 4.55 -4.39
CA VAL A 56 3.49 4.15 -3.18
C VAL A 56 4.45 5.26 -2.75
N GLU A 57 4.79 5.27 -1.46
CA GLU A 57 5.71 6.26 -0.89
C GLU A 57 7.15 6.01 -1.35
N GLU A 58 7.93 7.07 -1.44
CA GLU A 58 9.31 7.06 -1.97
C GLU A 58 10.28 6.15 -1.20
N ASP A 59 10.07 6.02 0.11
CA ASP A 59 10.88 5.18 0.99
C ASP A 59 10.61 3.68 0.81
N SER A 60 9.54 3.28 0.11
CA SER A 60 9.21 1.85 -0.07
C SER A 60 10.29 1.12 -0.86
N ILE A 61 10.84 1.80 -1.87
CA ILE A 61 11.80 1.28 -2.85
C ILE A 61 13.27 1.45 -2.44
N ARG A 62 13.55 2.15 -1.34
CA ARG A 62 14.92 2.38 -0.84
C ARG A 62 15.22 1.54 0.39
N ILE A 63 16.27 0.73 0.30
CA ILE A 63 16.67 -0.17 1.38
C ILE A 63 18.12 0.09 1.76
N SER A 64 18.37 0.51 3.00
CA SER A 64 19.73 0.73 3.51
C SER A 64 20.56 -0.55 3.39
N ILE A 65 21.69 -0.47 2.68
CA ILE A 65 22.60 -1.61 2.49
C ILE A 65 23.26 -1.98 3.82
N LYS A 66 23.64 -0.99 4.64
CA LYS A 66 24.19 -1.26 5.98
C LYS A 66 23.21 -2.03 6.85
N ARG A 67 21.91 -1.68 6.81
CA ARG A 67 20.86 -2.40 7.56
C ARG A 67 20.68 -3.83 7.05
N ILE A 68 20.87 -4.08 5.74
CA ILE A 68 20.83 -5.44 5.20
C ILE A 68 21.93 -6.30 5.84
N PHE A 69 23.15 -5.78 6.01
CA PHE A 69 24.31 -6.54 6.48
C PHE A 69 24.64 -6.41 7.97
N GLU A 70 23.78 -5.77 8.76
CA GLU A 70 23.97 -5.62 10.20
C GLU A 70 24.21 -6.98 10.89
N GLY A 71 25.30 -7.06 11.66
CA GLY A 71 25.74 -8.29 12.33
C GLY A 71 26.32 -9.36 11.40
N ARG A 72 26.74 -9.03 10.17
CA ARG A 72 27.41 -9.95 9.23
C ARG A 72 28.79 -9.44 8.82
N ASN A 73 29.67 -10.37 8.44
CA ASN A 73 31.01 -10.07 7.92
C ASN A 73 30.93 -9.58 6.46
N VAL A 74 30.41 -8.36 6.25
CA VAL A 74 30.38 -7.68 4.96
C VAL A 74 30.61 -6.20 5.19
N ASP A 75 31.73 -5.69 4.69
CA ASP A 75 32.05 -4.27 4.69
C ASP A 75 31.32 -3.59 3.53
N VAL A 76 30.58 -2.51 3.84
CA VAL A 76 29.77 -1.78 2.86
C VAL A 76 30.43 -0.45 2.57
N GLU A 77 30.91 -0.30 1.35
CA GLU A 77 31.60 0.90 0.87
C GLU A 77 30.71 1.69 -0.10
N VAL A 78 30.58 2.99 0.16
CA VAL A 78 29.79 3.89 -0.71
C VAL A 78 30.75 4.69 -1.57
N ASP A 79 31.08 4.15 -2.74
CA ASP A 79 31.95 4.77 -3.74
C ASP A 79 31.47 4.45 -5.17
N THR A 80 31.83 5.32 -6.12
CA THR A 80 31.60 5.11 -7.55
C THR A 80 32.90 4.62 -8.17
N ILE A 81 32.95 3.36 -8.58
CA ILE A 81 34.08 2.81 -9.33
C ILE A 81 34.09 3.38 -10.75
N THR A 82 35.28 3.79 -11.20
CA THR A 82 35.51 4.45 -12.50
C THR A 82 36.44 3.64 -13.41
N ALA A 83 37.24 2.73 -12.86
CA ALA A 83 38.12 1.87 -13.63
C ALA A 83 38.42 0.58 -12.86
N ILE A 84 38.74 -0.49 -13.60
CA ILE A 84 39.15 -1.79 -13.07
C ILE A 84 40.42 -2.22 -13.81
N ASP A 85 41.49 -2.49 -13.08
CA ASP A 85 42.72 -3.08 -13.59
C ASP A 85 42.74 -4.57 -13.21
N TYR A 86 42.46 -5.44 -14.20
CA TYR A 86 42.36 -6.89 -13.98
C TYR A 86 43.72 -7.60 -13.90
N GLU A 87 44.82 -6.92 -14.23
CA GLU A 87 46.17 -7.46 -14.10
C GLU A 87 46.73 -7.16 -12.71
N LYS A 88 46.56 -5.92 -12.23
CA LYS A 88 46.92 -5.52 -10.86
C LYS A 88 45.89 -5.92 -9.81
N LYS A 89 44.74 -6.46 -10.24
CA LYS A 89 43.59 -6.82 -9.41
C LYS A 89 43.12 -5.69 -8.49
N GLN A 90 42.83 -4.54 -9.08
CA GLN A 90 42.47 -3.32 -8.35
C GLN A 90 41.31 -2.56 -9.01
N LEU A 91 40.37 -2.08 -8.19
CA LEU A 91 39.32 -1.15 -8.60
C LEU A 91 39.71 0.27 -8.18
N THR A 92 39.48 1.23 -9.05
CA THR A 92 39.69 2.66 -8.75
C THR A 92 38.35 3.36 -8.61
N GLY A 93 38.04 3.80 -7.40
CA GLY A 93 36.88 4.61 -7.07
C GLY A 93 37.16 6.11 -7.08
N LYS A 94 36.12 6.91 -6.85
CA LYS A 94 36.28 8.36 -6.68
C LYS A 94 36.88 8.73 -5.33
N LYS A 95 36.75 7.86 -4.33
CA LYS A 95 37.25 8.09 -2.97
C LYS A 95 38.51 7.30 -2.67
N SER A 96 38.52 6.02 -3.07
CA SER A 96 39.59 5.09 -2.71
C SER A 96 39.88 4.09 -3.83
N SER A 97 41.03 3.44 -3.73
CA SER A 97 41.36 2.25 -4.52
C SER A 97 41.16 0.99 -3.67
N TYR A 98 40.74 -0.09 -4.32
CA TYR A 98 40.38 -1.34 -3.65
C TYR A 98 41.03 -2.53 -4.36
N SER A 99 41.96 -3.20 -3.69
CA SER A 99 42.58 -4.42 -4.21
C SER A 99 41.74 -5.65 -3.91
N TYR A 100 41.72 -6.62 -4.83
CA TYR A 100 40.96 -7.87 -4.66
C TYR A 100 41.81 -9.11 -4.97
N ASP A 101 41.42 -10.23 -4.36
CA ASP A 101 41.83 -11.56 -4.80
C ASP A 101 40.77 -12.16 -5.72
N TYR A 102 39.49 -11.86 -5.44
CA TYR A 102 38.34 -12.22 -6.26
C TYR A 102 37.38 -11.05 -6.45
N LEU A 103 36.91 -10.86 -7.68
CA LEU A 103 35.97 -9.80 -8.05
C LEU A 103 34.65 -10.40 -8.53
N VAL A 104 33.54 -9.87 -8.02
CA VAL A 104 32.19 -10.11 -8.55
C VAL A 104 31.67 -8.84 -9.20
N MET A 105 31.47 -8.88 -10.52
CA MET A 105 30.82 -7.82 -11.30
C MET A 105 29.29 -8.01 -11.24
N ALA A 106 28.62 -7.25 -10.38
CA ALA A 106 27.17 -7.22 -10.22
C ALA A 106 26.63 -5.78 -10.39
N SER A 107 27.22 -5.05 -11.34
CA SER A 107 27.01 -3.61 -11.52
C SER A 107 25.66 -3.24 -12.16
N GLY A 108 24.95 -4.23 -12.69
CA GLY A 108 23.64 -4.05 -13.30
C GLY A 108 23.69 -3.48 -14.71
N SER A 109 22.55 -3.01 -15.18
CA SER A 109 22.36 -2.43 -16.51
C SER A 109 22.03 -0.93 -16.42
N GLN A 110 21.89 -0.27 -17.57
CA GLN A 110 21.45 1.10 -17.73
C GLN A 110 20.55 1.23 -18.97
N PRO A 111 19.76 2.31 -19.10
CA PRO A 111 18.94 2.52 -20.29
C PRO A 111 19.79 2.64 -21.55
N SER A 112 19.35 1.98 -22.62
CA SER A 112 19.97 2.12 -23.95
C SER A 112 19.04 2.95 -24.83
N PHE A 113 19.58 3.99 -25.48
CA PHE A 113 18.83 4.94 -26.31
C PHE A 113 18.89 4.64 -27.81
N PHE A 114 19.60 3.57 -28.20
CA PHE A 114 19.73 3.11 -29.60
C PHE A 114 20.25 4.16 -30.59
N GLY A 115 20.93 5.21 -30.10
CA GLY A 115 21.40 6.32 -30.93
C GLY A 115 20.30 7.23 -31.47
N ILE A 116 19.07 7.15 -30.92
CA ILE A 116 17.97 8.03 -31.32
C ILE A 116 18.28 9.46 -30.90
N CYS A 117 18.18 10.39 -31.86
CA CYS A 117 18.51 11.79 -31.64
C CYS A 117 17.65 12.40 -30.54
N GLY A 118 18.30 13.02 -29.55
CA GLY A 118 17.66 13.70 -28.43
C GLY A 118 17.00 12.78 -27.38
N ALA A 119 17.02 11.46 -27.57
CA ALA A 119 16.39 10.54 -26.61
C ALA A 119 17.06 10.56 -25.23
N GLU A 120 18.38 10.69 -25.17
CA GLU A 120 19.09 10.77 -23.89
C GLU A 120 18.83 12.09 -23.14
N ASP A 121 18.69 13.19 -23.90
CA ASP A 121 18.59 14.55 -23.35
C ASP A 121 17.16 14.95 -22.97
N TYR A 122 16.17 14.47 -23.72
CA TYR A 122 14.78 14.94 -23.63
C TYR A 122 13.78 13.89 -23.13
N THR A 123 14.25 12.75 -22.61
CA THR A 123 13.38 11.73 -22.00
C THR A 123 13.60 11.55 -20.50
N TYR A 124 12.55 11.11 -19.85
CA TYR A 124 12.57 10.64 -18.47
C TYR A 124 12.80 9.14 -18.45
N LYS A 125 13.94 8.73 -17.91
CA LYS A 125 14.24 7.33 -17.63
C LYS A 125 13.40 6.82 -16.46
N LEU A 126 13.36 5.50 -16.30
CA LEU A 126 12.82 4.86 -15.10
C LEU A 126 13.77 3.75 -14.63
N TRP A 127 14.98 4.16 -14.22
CA TRP A 127 16.07 3.22 -13.92
C TRP A 127 16.73 3.43 -12.56
N SER A 128 16.38 4.50 -11.85
CA SER A 128 16.85 4.78 -10.50
C SER A 128 15.74 5.40 -9.65
N TYR A 129 15.97 5.42 -8.33
CA TYR A 129 15.12 6.16 -7.40
C TYR A 129 14.96 7.62 -7.85
N GLU A 130 16.09 8.27 -8.16
CA GLU A 130 16.11 9.67 -8.59
C GLU A 130 15.32 9.90 -9.88
N ASP A 131 15.36 8.96 -10.83
CA ASP A 131 14.58 9.05 -12.06
C ASP A 131 13.07 8.96 -11.78
N ALA A 132 12.66 8.05 -10.88
CA ALA A 132 11.25 7.94 -10.48
C ALA A 132 10.73 9.23 -9.82
N ILE A 133 11.53 9.86 -8.94
CA ILE A 133 11.15 11.13 -8.31
C ILE A 133 11.08 12.27 -9.31
N LYS A 134 12.06 12.36 -10.22
CA LYS A 134 12.05 13.35 -11.29
C LYS A 134 10.82 13.21 -12.18
N LEU A 135 10.47 12.00 -12.59
CA LEU A 135 9.29 11.74 -13.41
C LEU A 135 7.99 12.09 -12.67
N LYS A 136 7.85 11.68 -11.39
CA LYS A 136 6.72 12.06 -10.54
C LYS A 136 6.57 13.59 -10.46
N GLY A 137 7.67 14.29 -10.22
CA GLY A 137 7.71 15.76 -10.17
C GLY A 137 7.32 16.39 -11.50
N GLN A 138 7.85 15.89 -12.62
CA GLN A 138 7.51 16.36 -13.96
C GLN A 138 6.01 16.22 -14.25
N ILE A 139 5.43 15.06 -13.97
CA ILE A 139 3.99 14.83 -14.22
C ILE A 139 3.17 15.83 -13.40
N PHE A 140 3.49 16.02 -12.12
CA PHE A 140 2.78 16.98 -11.27
C PHE A 140 2.94 18.43 -11.76
N GLU A 141 4.14 18.80 -12.21
CA GLU A 141 4.43 20.12 -12.76
C GLU A 141 3.65 20.38 -14.06
N MET A 142 3.49 19.39 -14.94
CA MET A 142 2.70 19.54 -16.16
C MET A 142 1.23 19.86 -15.86
N PHE A 143 0.63 19.20 -14.87
CA PHE A 143 -0.73 19.51 -14.42
C PHE A 143 -0.81 20.90 -13.77
N THR A 144 0.20 21.29 -12.99
CA THR A 144 0.27 22.62 -12.36
C THR A 144 0.35 23.73 -13.41
N ARG A 145 1.21 23.57 -14.43
CA ARG A 145 1.33 24.52 -15.54
C ARG A 145 0.08 24.54 -16.41
N ALA A 146 -0.53 23.38 -16.69
CA ALA A 146 -1.75 23.28 -17.47
C ALA A 146 -2.96 23.97 -16.79
N LEU A 147 -2.98 24.08 -15.47
CA LEU A 147 -4.00 24.84 -14.73
C LEU A 147 -3.85 26.36 -14.96
N GLN A 148 -2.61 26.85 -15.12
CA GLN A 148 -2.31 28.27 -15.34
C GLN A 148 -2.35 28.65 -16.82
N GLU A 149 -2.31 27.67 -17.72
CA GLU A 149 -2.29 27.88 -19.16
C GLU A 149 -3.69 28.20 -19.72
N THR A 150 -3.74 29.22 -20.58
CA THR A 150 -4.96 29.70 -21.23
C THR A 150 -5.09 29.21 -22.67
N ASP A 151 -3.96 29.01 -23.37
CA ASP A 151 -3.98 28.44 -24.71
C ASP A 151 -4.26 26.94 -24.66
N GLN A 152 -5.29 26.51 -25.38
CA GLN A 152 -5.71 25.11 -25.42
C GLN A 152 -4.66 24.22 -26.10
N ALA A 153 -3.92 24.72 -27.08
CA ALA A 153 -2.89 23.93 -27.77
C ALA A 153 -1.71 23.65 -26.83
N GLU A 154 -1.22 24.67 -26.13
CA GLU A 154 -0.16 24.54 -25.13
C GLU A 154 -0.61 23.69 -23.94
N LYS A 155 -1.85 23.88 -23.46
CA LYS A 155 -2.43 23.04 -22.42
C LYS A 155 -2.48 21.56 -22.82
N GLN A 156 -2.91 21.26 -24.04
CA GLN A 156 -2.91 19.91 -24.59
C GLN A 156 -1.50 19.33 -24.71
N LYS A 157 -0.50 20.14 -25.10
CA LYS A 157 0.91 19.75 -25.17
C LYS A 157 1.45 19.33 -23.79
N LEU A 158 1.17 20.13 -22.75
CA LEU A 158 1.56 19.83 -21.36
C LEU A 158 0.93 18.52 -20.87
N LEU A 159 -0.32 18.25 -21.26
CA LEU A 159 -1.10 17.09 -20.82
C LEU A 159 -1.02 15.87 -21.76
N SER A 160 -0.05 15.85 -22.68
CA SER A 160 0.23 14.69 -23.55
C SER A 160 1.48 13.95 -23.09
N PHE A 161 1.32 12.72 -22.63
CA PHE A 161 2.38 11.88 -22.08
C PHE A 161 2.66 10.70 -23.00
N TYR A 162 3.93 10.52 -23.41
CA TYR A 162 4.36 9.38 -24.22
C TYR A 162 5.18 8.41 -23.39
N VAL A 163 4.89 7.12 -23.48
CA VAL A 163 5.68 6.05 -22.88
C VAL A 163 6.25 5.20 -24.02
N LEU A 164 7.58 5.16 -24.12
CA LEU A 164 8.29 4.47 -25.19
C LEU A 164 8.75 3.10 -24.72
N GLY A 165 8.36 2.05 -25.44
CA GLY A 165 8.62 0.65 -25.11
C GLY A 165 7.43 -0.01 -24.41
N ALA A 166 6.67 -0.83 -25.14
CA ALA A 166 5.61 -1.69 -24.65
C ALA A 166 6.12 -3.02 -24.08
N GLY A 167 7.34 -3.06 -23.55
CA GLY A 167 7.84 -4.15 -22.71
C GLY A 167 7.23 -4.13 -21.29
N PHE A 168 7.84 -4.87 -20.35
CA PHE A 168 7.40 -4.90 -18.95
C PHE A 168 7.28 -3.50 -18.35
N THR A 169 8.40 -2.77 -18.29
CA THR A 169 8.48 -1.48 -17.61
C THR A 169 7.52 -0.44 -18.16
N GLY A 170 7.41 -0.30 -19.49
CA GLY A 170 6.52 0.71 -20.08
C GLY A 170 5.04 0.37 -19.95
N VAL A 171 4.65 -0.91 -20.03
CA VAL A 171 3.26 -1.32 -19.75
C VAL A 171 2.89 -1.07 -18.29
N GLU A 172 3.79 -1.39 -17.35
CA GLU A 172 3.56 -1.11 -15.92
C GLU A 172 3.44 0.40 -15.67
N MET A 173 4.36 1.20 -16.22
CA MET A 173 4.33 2.66 -16.10
C MET A 173 3.08 3.27 -16.72
N ALA A 174 2.68 2.86 -17.91
CA ALA A 174 1.47 3.37 -18.58
C ALA A 174 0.21 3.01 -17.79
N GLY A 175 0.13 1.80 -17.25
CA GLY A 175 -0.98 1.37 -16.40
C GLY A 175 -1.07 2.18 -15.09
N GLU A 176 0.06 2.41 -14.43
CA GLU A 176 0.11 3.23 -13.22
C GLU A 176 -0.25 4.70 -13.48
N LEU A 177 0.27 5.29 -14.57
CA LEU A 177 -0.06 6.65 -14.96
C LEU A 177 -1.57 6.78 -15.27
N ALA A 178 -2.15 5.80 -15.95
CA ALA A 178 -3.57 5.80 -16.27
C ALA A 178 -4.49 5.69 -15.03
N GLU A 179 -4.04 5.06 -13.94
CA GLU A 179 -4.75 5.12 -12.65
C GLU A 179 -4.54 6.44 -11.90
N TRP A 180 -3.41 7.11 -12.11
CA TRP A 180 -3.10 8.36 -11.43
C TRP A 180 -3.77 9.58 -12.08
N VAL A 181 -3.85 9.62 -13.42
CA VAL A 181 -4.41 10.75 -14.18
C VAL A 181 -5.81 11.18 -13.71
N PRO A 182 -6.79 10.29 -13.48
CA PRO A 182 -8.10 10.71 -12.96
C PRO A 182 -8.03 11.43 -11.59
N ILE A 183 -7.06 11.07 -10.75
CA ILE A 183 -6.83 11.71 -9.45
C ILE A 183 -6.25 13.11 -9.66
N LEU A 184 -5.27 13.24 -10.56
CA LEU A 184 -4.68 14.53 -10.93
C LEU A 184 -5.70 15.45 -11.58
N CYS A 185 -6.51 14.96 -12.52
CA CYS A 185 -7.61 15.70 -13.14
C CYS A 185 -8.56 16.27 -12.09
N LYS A 186 -8.95 15.48 -11.08
CA LYS A 186 -9.79 15.97 -9.98
C LYS A 186 -9.05 17.01 -9.12
N GLN A 187 -7.78 16.77 -8.79
CA GLN A 187 -6.98 17.63 -7.92
C GLN A 187 -6.72 19.01 -8.56
N PHE A 188 -6.48 19.04 -9.87
CA PHE A 188 -6.16 20.24 -10.62
C PHE A 188 -7.35 20.80 -11.41
N GLU A 189 -8.55 20.26 -11.21
CA GLU A 189 -9.78 20.70 -11.91
C GLU A 189 -9.63 20.72 -13.44
N ILE A 190 -8.94 19.71 -13.98
CA ILE A 190 -8.70 19.54 -15.42
C ILE A 190 -9.62 18.43 -15.96
N ASP A 191 -10.30 18.70 -17.06
CA ASP A 191 -11.13 17.70 -17.74
C ASP A 191 -10.30 16.51 -18.21
N ARG A 192 -10.78 15.29 -17.94
CA ARG A 192 -10.06 14.05 -18.26
C ARG A 192 -9.77 13.90 -19.75
N GLU A 193 -10.63 14.43 -20.62
CA GLU A 193 -10.50 14.35 -22.08
C GLU A 193 -9.28 15.12 -22.61
N MET A 194 -8.79 16.12 -21.87
CA MET A 194 -7.59 16.88 -22.22
C MET A 194 -6.30 16.07 -22.03
N VAL A 195 -6.32 15.03 -21.18
CA VAL A 195 -5.11 14.26 -20.85
C VAL A 195 -4.96 13.05 -21.78
N LYS A 196 -3.83 12.99 -22.48
CA LYS A 196 -3.49 11.90 -23.39
C LYS A 196 -2.31 11.10 -22.87
N ILE A 197 -2.44 9.77 -22.90
CA ILE A 197 -1.36 8.85 -22.58
C ILE A 197 -1.20 7.93 -23.79
N THR A 198 -0.02 7.92 -24.40
CA THR A 198 0.27 7.10 -25.59
C THR A 198 1.46 6.19 -25.33
N LEU A 199 1.22 4.87 -25.38
CA LEU A 199 2.25 3.84 -25.32
C LEU A 199 2.71 3.50 -26.75
N VAL A 200 4.00 3.67 -27.05
CA VAL A 200 4.56 3.51 -28.39
C VAL A 200 5.61 2.39 -28.40
N ASP A 201 5.55 1.49 -29.37
CA ASP A 201 6.58 0.47 -29.59
C ASP A 201 6.71 0.09 -31.07
N MET A 202 7.92 -0.27 -31.49
CA MET A 202 8.22 -0.78 -32.83
C MET A 202 7.75 -2.24 -33.03
N MET A 203 7.60 -3.00 -31.95
CA MET A 203 7.11 -4.37 -31.94
C MET A 203 5.61 -4.39 -32.26
N ASP A 204 5.13 -5.57 -32.66
CA ASP A 204 3.75 -5.78 -33.09
C ASP A 204 2.79 -6.12 -31.94
N ARG A 205 3.31 -6.36 -30.74
CA ARG A 205 2.55 -6.72 -29.54
C ARG A 205 3.17 -6.15 -28.26
N VAL A 206 2.32 -5.86 -27.28
CA VAL A 206 2.74 -5.49 -25.93
C VAL A 206 3.27 -6.72 -25.18
N VAL A 207 4.35 -6.55 -24.41
CA VAL A 207 5.05 -7.58 -23.64
C VAL A 207 5.24 -8.90 -24.42
N PRO A 208 6.12 -8.94 -25.43
CA PRO A 208 6.28 -10.12 -26.31
C PRO A 208 6.67 -11.43 -25.61
N ASN A 209 7.10 -11.38 -24.35
CA ASN A 209 7.37 -12.54 -23.51
C ASN A 209 6.10 -13.28 -23.03
N LEU A 210 4.93 -12.65 -23.16
CA LEU A 210 3.64 -13.28 -22.92
C LEU A 210 3.18 -14.05 -24.18
N SER A 211 2.19 -14.94 -24.01
CA SER A 211 1.47 -15.47 -25.18
C SER A 211 0.72 -14.36 -25.91
N GLU A 212 0.39 -14.56 -27.18
CA GLU A 212 -0.34 -13.58 -27.99
C GLU A 212 -1.67 -13.19 -27.36
N GLU A 213 -2.42 -14.17 -26.85
CA GLU A 213 -3.70 -13.94 -26.17
C GLU A 213 -3.54 -13.06 -24.92
N LEU A 214 -2.48 -13.28 -24.13
CA LEU A 214 -2.20 -12.49 -22.94
C LEU A 214 -1.71 -11.08 -23.27
N SER A 215 -0.92 -10.94 -24.33
CA SER A 215 -0.48 -9.66 -24.88
C SER A 215 -1.69 -8.82 -25.32
N GLU A 216 -2.63 -9.43 -26.04
CA GLU A 216 -3.87 -8.76 -26.47
C GLU A 216 -4.76 -8.38 -25.27
N LYS A 217 -4.83 -9.22 -24.22
CA LYS A 217 -5.51 -8.85 -22.97
C LYS A 217 -4.86 -7.65 -22.28
N ALA A 218 -3.53 -7.55 -22.26
CA ALA A 218 -2.82 -6.39 -21.71
C ALA A 218 -3.17 -5.12 -22.49
N LYS A 219 -3.11 -5.18 -23.83
CA LYS A 219 -3.45 -4.08 -24.72
C LYS A 219 -4.87 -3.58 -24.49
N ARG A 220 -5.87 -4.47 -24.53
CA ARG A 220 -7.28 -4.11 -24.28
C ARG A 220 -7.50 -3.50 -22.90
N ARG A 221 -6.75 -3.95 -21.89
CA ARG A 221 -6.82 -3.38 -20.55
C ARG A 221 -6.32 -1.93 -20.53
N LEU A 222 -5.17 -1.66 -21.15
CA LEU A 222 -4.60 -0.32 -21.28
C LEU A 222 -5.56 0.62 -22.03
N GLU A 223 -6.10 0.17 -23.16
CA GLU A 223 -7.07 0.93 -23.96
C GLU A 223 -8.34 1.26 -23.16
N LYS A 224 -8.85 0.30 -22.38
CA LYS A 224 -9.99 0.52 -21.47
C LYS A 224 -9.69 1.55 -20.36
N MET A 225 -8.42 1.74 -20.01
CA MET A 225 -7.98 2.76 -19.05
C MET A 225 -7.71 4.13 -19.71
N GLY A 226 -7.93 4.23 -21.03
CA GLY A 226 -7.74 5.45 -21.80
C GLY A 226 -6.29 5.70 -22.24
N VAL A 227 -5.49 4.63 -22.36
CA VAL A 227 -4.15 4.67 -22.96
C VAL A 227 -4.27 4.33 -24.45
N GLU A 228 -3.75 5.18 -25.31
CA GLU A 228 -3.60 4.89 -26.73
C GLU A 228 -2.37 3.99 -26.93
N VAL A 229 -2.51 2.87 -27.64
CA VAL A 229 -1.40 1.93 -27.88
C VAL A 229 -1.02 1.95 -29.36
N ARG A 230 0.15 2.51 -29.68
CA ARG A 230 0.73 2.59 -31.03
C ARG A 230 1.87 1.59 -31.21
N LEU A 231 1.53 0.44 -31.77
CA LEU A 231 2.48 -0.63 -32.12
C LEU A 231 3.00 -0.44 -33.54
N LYS A 232 4.06 -1.17 -33.91
CA LYS A 232 4.73 -1.05 -35.22
C LYS A 232 5.13 0.40 -35.55
N THR A 233 5.44 1.19 -34.52
CA THR A 233 5.74 2.61 -34.63
C THR A 233 7.10 2.87 -34.00
N ALA A 234 8.05 3.33 -34.80
CA ALA A 234 9.39 3.69 -34.35
C ALA A 234 9.44 5.15 -33.90
N VAL A 235 10.42 5.48 -33.08
CA VAL A 235 10.75 6.86 -32.71
C VAL A 235 11.91 7.32 -33.59
N ASP A 236 11.77 8.48 -34.21
CA ASP A 236 12.74 9.05 -35.14
C ASP A 236 13.70 10.01 -34.40
N CYS A 237 13.13 11.00 -33.71
CA CYS A 237 13.84 11.95 -32.86
C CYS A 237 12.95 12.45 -31.72
N ILE A 238 13.58 13.03 -30.70
CA ILE A 238 12.89 13.63 -29.55
C ILE A 238 13.51 15.01 -29.32
N GLY A 239 12.66 16.03 -29.16
CA GLY A 239 13.08 17.39 -28.83
C GLY A 239 12.56 17.84 -27.47
N ALA A 240 12.80 19.10 -27.13
CA ALA A 240 12.41 19.68 -25.83
C ALA A 240 10.88 19.73 -25.63
N ASP A 241 10.11 19.83 -26.72
CA ASP A 241 8.66 19.99 -26.69
C ASP A 241 7.91 19.16 -27.76
N PHE A 242 8.59 18.17 -28.36
CA PHE A 242 7.98 17.28 -29.35
C PHE A 242 8.60 15.87 -29.36
N ILE A 243 7.87 14.93 -29.94
CA ILE A 243 8.33 13.59 -30.30
C ILE A 243 8.05 13.30 -31.77
N GLY A 244 9.07 12.86 -32.51
CA GLY A 244 8.96 12.39 -33.89
C GLY A 244 8.68 10.89 -33.93
N LEU A 245 7.54 10.49 -34.47
CA LEU A 245 7.15 9.10 -34.67
C LEU A 245 7.17 8.73 -36.15
N LYS A 246 7.59 7.50 -36.44
CA LYS A 246 7.60 6.91 -37.77
C LYS A 246 6.77 5.64 -37.79
N GLN A 247 5.73 5.60 -38.61
CA GLN A 247 4.94 4.41 -38.87
C GLN A 247 4.87 4.17 -40.37
N ALA A 248 5.44 3.04 -40.83
CA ALA A 248 5.67 2.78 -42.25
C ALA A 248 6.44 3.95 -42.91
N GLU A 249 5.87 4.59 -43.94
CA GLU A 249 6.47 5.75 -44.63
C GLU A 249 6.00 7.10 -44.06
N GLN A 250 5.10 7.10 -43.08
CA GLN A 250 4.60 8.33 -42.48
C GLN A 250 5.48 8.75 -41.31
N HIS A 251 5.91 10.02 -41.33
CA HIS A 251 6.59 10.68 -40.23
C HIS A 251 5.63 11.73 -39.63
N GLN A 252 5.50 11.73 -38.31
CA GLN A 252 4.65 12.68 -37.59
C GLN A 252 5.39 13.22 -36.37
N GLU A 253 5.50 14.54 -36.28
CA GLU A 253 5.91 15.21 -35.06
C GLU A 253 4.68 15.53 -34.21
N LEU A 254 4.75 15.17 -32.92
CA LEU A 254 3.67 15.33 -31.97
C LEU A 254 4.15 16.19 -30.80
N PRO A 255 3.41 17.25 -30.41
CA PRO A 255 3.80 18.11 -29.32
C PRO A 255 3.66 17.39 -27.97
N THR A 256 4.69 17.45 -27.13
CA THR A 256 4.70 16.91 -25.77
C THR A 256 5.86 17.45 -24.95
N ASN A 257 5.64 17.64 -23.65
CA ASN A 257 6.73 17.97 -22.73
C ASN A 257 7.17 16.78 -21.85
N THR A 258 6.58 15.60 -22.03
CA THR A 258 6.91 14.44 -21.21
C THR A 258 6.94 13.16 -22.03
N VAL A 259 8.16 12.67 -22.27
CA VAL A 259 8.42 11.38 -22.88
C VAL A 259 9.15 10.48 -21.87
N VAL A 260 8.59 9.31 -21.60
CA VAL A 260 9.16 8.31 -20.68
C VAL A 260 9.84 7.22 -21.49
N TRP A 261 11.12 6.96 -21.23
CA TRP A 261 11.90 5.94 -21.94
C TRP A 261 11.96 4.62 -21.16
N ALA A 262 11.39 3.57 -21.77
CA ALA A 262 11.37 2.20 -21.26
C ALA A 262 11.65 1.15 -22.37
N ALA A 263 12.24 1.56 -23.49
CA ALA A 263 12.38 0.74 -24.70
C ALA A 263 13.58 -0.23 -24.70
N GLY A 264 14.53 -0.08 -23.76
CA GLY A 264 15.55 -1.10 -23.56
C GLY A 264 16.72 -0.69 -22.69
N ILE A 265 17.59 -1.68 -22.48
CA ILE A 265 18.72 -1.61 -21.58
C ILE A 265 19.99 -2.17 -22.23
N GLU A 266 21.11 -1.82 -21.63
CA GLU A 266 22.46 -2.31 -21.93
C GLU A 266 23.23 -2.45 -20.61
N SER A 267 24.40 -3.09 -20.65
CA SER A 267 25.26 -3.15 -19.46
C SER A 267 25.63 -1.77 -18.93
N SER A 268 25.90 -1.67 -17.61
CA SER A 268 26.36 -0.44 -16.98
C SER A 268 27.63 0.13 -17.60
N ASP A 269 27.86 1.43 -17.44
CA ASP A 269 29.09 2.12 -17.89
C ASP A 269 30.38 1.39 -17.50
N ILE A 270 30.50 0.94 -16.25
CA ILE A 270 31.71 0.26 -15.77
C ILE A 270 31.91 -1.12 -16.41
N ALA A 271 30.81 -1.81 -16.73
CA ALA A 271 30.87 -3.06 -17.47
C ALA A 271 31.25 -2.80 -18.94
N ASN A 272 30.74 -1.74 -19.57
CA ASN A 272 31.13 -1.34 -20.94
C ASN A 272 32.61 -0.92 -21.01
N GLN A 273 33.14 -0.31 -19.95
CA GLN A 273 34.56 0.07 -19.84
C GLN A 273 35.50 -1.11 -19.57
N ALA A 274 34.98 -2.31 -19.28
CA ALA A 274 35.76 -3.51 -19.06
C ALA A 274 36.29 -4.11 -20.37
N ILE A 275 37.05 -3.33 -21.14
CA ILE A 275 37.57 -3.69 -22.47
C ILE A 275 38.53 -4.89 -22.46
N GLN A 276 39.05 -5.26 -21.28
CA GLN A 276 39.89 -6.44 -21.09
C GLN A 276 39.08 -7.73 -21.00
N LEU A 277 37.74 -7.64 -20.91
CA LEU A 277 36.82 -8.76 -20.89
C LEU A 277 36.07 -8.84 -22.23
N THR A 278 35.76 -10.05 -22.68
CA THR A 278 34.98 -10.26 -23.91
C THR A 278 33.54 -9.78 -23.71
N GLN A 279 33.16 -8.71 -24.41
CA GLN A 279 31.81 -8.15 -24.37
C GLN A 279 31.01 -8.47 -25.63
N VAL A 280 29.72 -8.73 -25.45
CA VAL A 280 28.77 -9.12 -26.50
C VAL A 280 27.36 -8.64 -26.13
N GLY A 281 26.46 -8.51 -27.10
CA GLY A 281 25.04 -8.25 -26.84
C GLY A 281 24.75 -7.01 -25.98
N ARG A 282 25.23 -5.83 -26.42
CA ARG A 282 25.10 -4.53 -25.71
C ARG A 282 25.88 -4.47 -24.40
N GLY A 283 27.16 -4.85 -24.48
CA GLY A 283 28.11 -4.70 -23.36
C GLY A 283 28.00 -5.77 -22.27
N ARG A 284 27.24 -6.84 -22.48
CA ARG A 284 27.19 -7.98 -21.56
C ARG A 284 28.50 -8.77 -21.66
N ILE A 285 28.99 -9.28 -20.55
CA ILE A 285 30.28 -9.96 -20.46
C ILE A 285 30.09 -11.45 -20.68
N LYS A 286 30.83 -12.02 -21.64
CA LYS A 286 30.78 -13.45 -21.95
C LYS A 286 31.36 -14.26 -20.79
N THR A 287 30.61 -15.25 -20.32
CA THR A 287 31.03 -16.10 -19.20
C THR A 287 31.21 -17.55 -19.62
N ASP A 288 31.97 -18.29 -18.82
CA ASP A 288 31.95 -19.74 -18.83
C ASP A 288 30.69 -20.30 -18.11
N GLU A 289 30.59 -21.63 -18.04
CA GLU A 289 29.49 -22.33 -17.37
C GLU A 289 29.47 -22.17 -15.85
N PHE A 290 30.52 -21.61 -15.24
CA PHE A 290 30.63 -21.37 -13.80
C PHE A 290 30.39 -19.90 -13.43
N LEU A 291 29.98 -19.07 -14.42
CA LEU A 291 29.78 -17.62 -14.32
C LEU A 291 31.06 -16.83 -14.06
N ARG A 292 32.20 -17.34 -14.52
CA ARG A 292 33.47 -16.59 -14.56
C ARG A 292 33.60 -15.89 -15.89
N ALA A 293 34.24 -14.72 -15.91
CA ALA A 293 34.55 -14.05 -17.17
C ALA A 293 35.49 -14.93 -18.01
N GLU A 294 35.22 -15.04 -19.30
CA GLU A 294 36.04 -15.86 -20.20
C GLU A 294 37.51 -15.43 -20.13
N GLY A 295 38.41 -16.36 -19.78
CA GLY A 295 39.85 -16.10 -19.63
C GLY A 295 40.31 -15.59 -18.25
N LYS A 296 39.43 -15.44 -17.26
CA LYS A 296 39.78 -15.02 -15.89
C LYS A 296 39.12 -15.93 -14.84
N ASP A 297 39.92 -16.61 -14.03
CA ASP A 297 39.42 -17.53 -12.99
C ASP A 297 38.97 -16.81 -11.70
N ASP A 298 39.36 -15.55 -11.54
CA ASP A 298 39.16 -14.73 -10.34
C ASP A 298 38.07 -13.66 -10.49
N VAL A 299 37.44 -13.56 -11.67
CA VAL A 299 36.39 -12.58 -11.96
C VAL A 299 35.09 -13.30 -12.27
N PHE A 300 34.08 -13.10 -11.42
CA PHE A 300 32.73 -13.64 -11.57
C PHE A 300 31.76 -12.57 -12.05
N ILE A 301 30.83 -12.93 -12.91
CA ILE A 301 29.82 -12.01 -13.46
C ILE A 301 28.43 -12.45 -12.98
N ALA A 302 27.62 -11.49 -12.53
CA ALA A 302 26.29 -11.75 -12.00
C ALA A 302 25.22 -10.79 -12.54
N GLY A 303 23.97 -11.26 -12.53
CA GLY A 303 22.81 -10.46 -12.92
C GLY A 303 22.85 -10.03 -14.38
N ASP A 304 22.47 -8.78 -14.64
CA ASP A 304 22.28 -8.26 -16.00
C ASP A 304 23.55 -8.15 -16.84
N ASN A 305 24.74 -8.25 -16.22
CA ASN A 305 26.01 -8.22 -16.94
C ASN A 305 26.39 -9.57 -17.56
N ILE A 306 25.73 -10.67 -17.19
CA ILE A 306 26.04 -12.01 -17.74
C ILE A 306 25.67 -12.06 -19.22
N PHE A 307 26.55 -12.55 -20.07
CA PHE A 307 26.20 -13.16 -21.36
C PHE A 307 26.58 -14.64 -21.33
N TYR A 308 25.56 -15.49 -21.19
CA TYR A 308 25.70 -16.93 -21.16
C TYR A 308 24.49 -17.55 -21.88
N ILE A 309 24.75 -18.51 -22.76
CA ILE A 309 23.73 -19.29 -23.45
C ILE A 309 23.75 -20.69 -22.82
N PRO A 310 22.74 -21.06 -22.01
CA PRO A 310 22.65 -22.40 -21.45
C PRO A 310 22.65 -23.48 -22.52
N GLU A 311 23.16 -24.67 -22.18
CA GLU A 311 23.16 -25.81 -23.10
C GLU A 311 21.74 -26.17 -23.55
N GLY A 312 21.53 -26.25 -24.87
CA GLY A 312 20.22 -26.52 -25.47
C GLY A 312 19.38 -25.28 -25.76
N GLU A 313 19.82 -24.08 -25.36
CA GLU A 313 19.13 -22.82 -25.64
C GLU A 313 19.74 -22.08 -26.82
N ALA A 314 18.93 -21.27 -27.52
CA ALA A 314 19.37 -20.45 -28.66
C ALA A 314 19.72 -19.01 -28.26
N THR A 315 19.22 -18.55 -27.12
CA THR A 315 19.35 -17.15 -26.68
C THR A 315 20.03 -17.07 -25.32
N PRO A 316 20.77 -15.98 -25.05
CA PRO A 316 21.39 -15.80 -23.75
C PRO A 316 20.35 -15.61 -22.65
N VAL A 317 20.76 -15.87 -21.41
CA VAL A 317 19.89 -15.67 -20.24
C VAL A 317 19.28 -14.26 -20.20
N PRO A 318 18.02 -14.11 -19.78
CA PRO A 318 17.33 -12.83 -19.75
C PRO A 318 17.84 -11.91 -18.63
N GLN A 319 17.79 -10.60 -18.85
CA GLN A 319 18.10 -9.58 -17.86
C GLN A 319 16.87 -9.35 -16.96
N MET A 320 16.74 -10.21 -15.95
CA MET A 320 15.60 -10.22 -15.02
C MET A 320 16.07 -10.44 -13.59
N VAL A 321 15.24 -10.02 -12.61
CA VAL A 321 15.52 -10.26 -11.18
C VAL A 321 15.65 -11.75 -10.88
N GLU A 322 14.83 -12.60 -11.48
CA GLU A 322 14.94 -14.05 -11.30
C GLU A 322 16.31 -14.60 -11.75
N ASN A 323 16.85 -14.08 -12.86
CA ASN A 323 18.20 -14.39 -13.31
C ASN A 323 19.24 -13.93 -12.28
N CYS A 324 19.04 -12.74 -11.72
CA CYS A 324 19.91 -12.20 -10.68
C CYS A 324 19.95 -13.07 -9.42
N GLU A 325 18.81 -13.63 -8.99
CA GLU A 325 18.74 -14.53 -7.83
C GLU A 325 19.42 -15.87 -8.09
N GLN A 326 19.19 -16.47 -9.26
CA GLN A 326 19.77 -17.75 -9.62
C GLN A 326 21.29 -17.63 -9.83
N SER A 327 21.75 -16.60 -10.55
CA SER A 327 23.19 -16.36 -10.72
C SER A 327 23.87 -16.09 -9.37
N ALA A 328 23.19 -15.42 -8.45
CA ALA A 328 23.74 -15.16 -7.11
C ALA A 328 23.97 -16.43 -6.30
N ALA A 329 23.11 -17.44 -6.45
CA ALA A 329 23.30 -18.73 -5.79
C ALA A 329 24.55 -19.46 -6.31
N THR A 330 24.70 -19.54 -7.64
CA THR A 330 25.82 -20.20 -8.30
C THR A 330 27.14 -19.48 -8.04
N VAL A 331 27.21 -18.16 -8.21
CA VAL A 331 28.44 -17.38 -7.94
C VAL A 331 28.86 -17.53 -6.48
N ALA A 332 27.93 -17.43 -5.53
CA ALA A 332 28.29 -17.57 -4.11
C ALA A 332 28.79 -18.98 -3.77
N HIS A 333 28.24 -20.03 -4.39
CA HIS A 333 28.72 -21.41 -4.22
C HIS A 333 30.12 -21.59 -4.82
N ASN A 334 30.28 -21.24 -6.09
CA ASN A 334 31.54 -21.39 -6.82
C ASN A 334 32.66 -20.59 -6.16
N LEU A 335 32.40 -19.34 -5.80
CA LEU A 335 33.38 -18.51 -5.11
C LEU A 335 33.74 -19.05 -3.73
N THR A 336 32.78 -19.61 -2.98
CA THR A 336 33.08 -20.31 -1.71
C THR A 336 34.07 -21.44 -1.98
N SER A 337 33.79 -22.30 -2.95
CA SER A 337 34.65 -23.46 -3.26
C SER A 337 36.05 -23.08 -3.72
N VAL A 338 36.19 -22.03 -4.54
CA VAL A 338 37.50 -21.55 -4.98
C VAL A 338 38.29 -20.94 -3.82
N VAL A 339 37.64 -20.12 -2.98
CA VAL A 339 38.31 -19.41 -1.89
C VAL A 339 38.76 -20.37 -0.78
N THR A 340 37.95 -21.38 -0.44
CA THR A 340 38.31 -22.40 0.56
C THR A 340 39.16 -23.53 0.01
N GLY A 341 39.25 -23.67 -1.32
CA GLY A 341 39.88 -24.82 -1.98
C GLY A 341 39.13 -26.12 -1.74
N THR A 342 37.86 -26.07 -1.33
CA THR A 342 37.04 -27.24 -1.00
C THR A 342 35.76 -27.30 -1.82
N GLY A 343 35.48 -28.49 -2.39
CA GLY A 343 34.29 -28.73 -3.20
C GLY A 343 34.51 -28.56 -4.69
N LYS A 344 33.46 -28.85 -5.47
CA LYS A 344 33.46 -28.75 -6.93
C LYS A 344 32.62 -27.56 -7.36
N LEU A 345 33.04 -26.92 -8.45
CA LEU A 345 32.26 -25.86 -9.08
C LEU A 345 30.96 -26.44 -9.65
N GLU A 346 29.87 -25.70 -9.48
CA GLU A 346 28.55 -25.99 -10.00
C GLU A 346 28.31 -25.24 -11.29
N LYS A 347 27.89 -25.99 -12.32
CA LYS A 347 27.48 -25.43 -13.61
C LYS A 347 26.20 -24.62 -13.46
N TYR A 348 26.14 -23.48 -14.13
CA TYR A 348 24.98 -22.60 -14.14
C TYR A 348 23.90 -23.14 -15.08
N THR A 349 22.81 -23.62 -14.48
CA THR A 349 21.68 -24.25 -15.17
C THR A 349 20.37 -23.56 -14.74
N PRO A 350 20.14 -22.31 -15.19
CA PRO A 350 18.99 -21.54 -14.73
C PRO A 350 17.66 -22.09 -15.25
N LYS A 351 16.59 -21.92 -14.47
CA LYS A 351 15.23 -22.33 -14.81
C LYS A 351 14.26 -21.20 -14.50
N PHE A 352 13.68 -20.59 -15.52
CA PHE A 352 12.81 -19.42 -15.36
C PHE A 352 11.32 -19.82 -15.20
N HIS A 353 10.69 -19.37 -14.13
CA HIS A 353 9.33 -19.77 -13.76
C HIS A 353 8.22 -18.96 -14.45
N GLY A 354 8.59 -17.99 -15.29
CA GLY A 354 7.65 -17.20 -16.07
C GLY A 354 7.70 -15.72 -15.72
N VAL A 355 6.72 -14.96 -16.21
CA VAL A 355 6.71 -13.50 -16.09
C VAL A 355 5.35 -12.97 -15.64
N MET A 356 5.36 -11.85 -14.94
CA MET A 356 4.18 -11.15 -14.43
C MET A 356 4.30 -9.68 -14.78
N VAL A 357 3.19 -9.07 -15.19
CA VAL A 357 3.11 -7.65 -15.55
C VAL A 357 1.91 -7.06 -14.82
N SER A 358 2.13 -5.96 -14.11
CA SER A 358 1.04 -5.16 -13.57
C SER A 358 0.54 -4.12 -14.59
N ILE A 359 -0.75 -3.82 -14.56
CA ILE A 359 -1.36 -2.74 -15.34
C ILE A 359 -2.15 -1.89 -14.36
N GLY A 360 -1.46 -0.92 -13.77
CA GLY A 360 -1.88 -0.24 -12.55
C GLY A 360 -1.83 -1.18 -11.34
N GLY A 361 -2.32 -0.71 -10.20
CA GLY A 361 -2.29 -1.49 -8.96
C GLY A 361 -3.39 -2.53 -8.85
N ARG A 362 -4.33 -2.62 -9.82
CA ARG A 362 -5.53 -3.48 -9.71
C ARG A 362 -5.62 -4.61 -10.71
N TYR A 363 -4.83 -4.59 -11.79
CA TYR A 363 -4.91 -5.60 -12.84
C TYR A 363 -3.55 -6.18 -13.12
N GLY A 364 -3.44 -7.51 -13.20
CA GLY A 364 -2.17 -8.18 -13.44
C GLY A 364 -2.35 -9.28 -14.47
N ILE A 365 -1.31 -9.53 -15.24
CA ILE A 365 -1.22 -10.65 -16.16
C ILE A 365 0.02 -11.45 -15.82
N SER A 366 -0.11 -12.77 -15.80
CA SER A 366 1.02 -13.65 -15.58
C SER A 366 0.97 -14.82 -16.54
N TYR A 367 2.16 -15.29 -16.90
CA TYR A 367 2.37 -16.53 -17.61
C TYR A 367 3.44 -17.31 -16.84
N VAL A 368 2.98 -18.13 -15.89
CA VAL A 368 3.82 -18.75 -14.86
C VAL A 368 3.68 -20.26 -14.85
N GLY A 369 4.70 -20.96 -14.36
CA GLY A 369 4.68 -22.40 -14.22
C GLY A 369 6.08 -22.99 -14.32
N THR A 370 6.15 -24.24 -14.76
CA THR A 370 7.44 -24.86 -15.07
C THR A 370 7.81 -24.58 -16.52
N GLU A 371 9.09 -24.75 -16.86
CA GLU A 371 9.60 -24.61 -18.22
C GLU A 371 8.78 -25.39 -19.27
N LYS A 372 8.28 -26.57 -18.90
CA LYS A 372 7.46 -27.45 -19.77
C LYS A 372 5.97 -27.11 -19.79
N LYS A 373 5.47 -26.39 -18.77
CA LYS A 373 4.03 -26.11 -18.63
C LYS A 373 3.81 -24.79 -17.91
N LYS A 374 3.63 -23.72 -18.69
CA LYS A 374 3.21 -22.40 -18.22
C LYS A 374 1.72 -22.20 -18.46
N PHE A 375 1.06 -21.50 -17.55
CA PHE A 375 -0.36 -21.20 -17.61
C PHE A 375 -0.61 -19.76 -17.17
N ALA A 376 -1.76 -19.22 -17.59
CA ALA A 376 -2.21 -17.90 -17.20
C ALA A 376 -2.97 -17.97 -15.88
N LEU A 377 -2.68 -17.05 -14.95
CA LEU A 377 -3.50 -16.89 -13.75
C LEU A 377 -4.58 -15.82 -13.96
N PRO A 378 -5.72 -15.93 -13.26
CA PRO A 378 -6.65 -14.81 -13.08
C PRO A 378 -5.92 -13.55 -12.59
N SER A 379 -6.45 -12.37 -12.93
CA SER A 379 -5.77 -11.09 -12.66
C SER A 379 -5.45 -10.86 -11.18
N PHE A 380 -6.40 -11.15 -10.29
CA PHE A 380 -6.17 -11.01 -8.84
C PHE A 380 -5.02 -11.89 -8.35
N LEU A 381 -4.96 -13.15 -8.81
CA LEU A 381 -3.88 -14.07 -8.47
C LEU A 381 -2.55 -13.66 -9.12
N SER A 382 -2.57 -13.07 -10.32
CA SER A 382 -1.36 -12.53 -10.96
C SER A 382 -0.76 -11.39 -10.13
N GLN A 383 -1.59 -10.47 -9.63
CA GLN A 383 -1.15 -9.39 -8.71
C GLN A 383 -0.65 -9.95 -7.37
N PHE A 384 -1.38 -10.91 -6.79
CA PHE A 384 -0.95 -11.58 -5.58
C PHE A 384 0.42 -12.24 -5.74
N VAL A 385 0.66 -12.96 -6.84
CA VAL A 385 1.95 -13.60 -7.12
C VAL A 385 3.06 -12.57 -7.31
N LYS A 386 2.82 -11.45 -8.02
CA LYS A 386 3.77 -10.32 -8.13
C LYS A 386 4.23 -9.87 -6.74
N HIS A 387 3.30 -9.54 -5.85
CA HIS A 387 3.63 -9.09 -4.50
C HIS A 387 4.24 -10.21 -3.63
N PHE A 388 3.82 -11.46 -3.83
CA PHE A 388 4.36 -12.60 -3.08
C PHE A 388 5.84 -12.85 -3.41
N ILE A 389 6.26 -12.66 -4.66
CA ILE A 389 7.68 -12.72 -5.04
C ILE A 389 8.48 -11.64 -4.33
N ASN A 390 7.96 -10.40 -4.24
CA ASN A 390 8.62 -9.34 -3.47
C ASN A 390 8.71 -9.70 -1.98
N ILE A 391 7.68 -10.33 -1.40
CA ILE A 391 7.72 -10.86 -0.03
C ILE A 391 8.83 -11.90 0.14
N ILE A 392 8.97 -12.86 -0.78
CA ILE A 392 10.05 -13.86 -0.75
C ILE A 392 11.40 -13.15 -0.79
N TYR A 393 11.58 -12.16 -1.68
CA TYR A 393 12.80 -11.37 -1.75
C TYR A 393 13.09 -10.65 -0.43
N PHE A 394 12.10 -10.01 0.20
CA PHE A 394 12.28 -9.34 1.50
C PHE A 394 12.64 -10.30 2.63
N ILE A 395 12.08 -11.51 2.66
CA ILE A 395 12.49 -12.57 3.58
C ILE A 395 13.98 -12.89 3.38
N GLN A 396 14.43 -12.98 2.12
CA GLN A 396 15.83 -13.23 1.79
C GLN A 396 16.76 -12.11 2.24
N ILE A 397 16.37 -10.82 2.21
CA ILE A 397 17.26 -9.69 2.50
C ILE A 397 17.15 -9.10 3.92
N LEU A 398 15.95 -8.87 4.44
CA LEU A 398 15.69 -8.14 5.70
C LEU A 398 14.76 -8.90 6.68
N GLY A 399 14.22 -10.05 6.27
CA GLY A 399 13.34 -10.87 7.11
C GLY A 399 11.95 -10.25 7.33
N TRP A 400 11.27 -10.75 8.36
CA TRP A 400 9.83 -10.51 8.59
C TRP A 400 9.45 -9.05 8.86
N ASN A 401 10.33 -8.25 9.47
CA ASN A 401 10.02 -6.84 9.76
C ASN A 401 9.78 -6.02 8.48
N LYS A 402 10.58 -6.25 7.43
CA LYS A 402 10.36 -5.61 6.13
C LYS A 402 9.12 -6.17 5.43
N VAL A 403 8.83 -7.47 5.59
CA VAL A 403 7.59 -8.09 5.07
C VAL A 403 6.35 -7.43 5.67
N PHE A 404 6.29 -7.27 6.99
CA PHE A 404 5.15 -6.61 7.65
C PHE A 404 5.00 -5.15 7.21
N SER A 405 6.12 -4.43 7.12
CA SER A 405 6.13 -3.06 6.60
C SER A 405 5.60 -3.01 5.16
N TYR A 406 6.08 -3.90 4.29
CA TYR A 406 5.64 -3.99 2.89
C TYR A 406 4.15 -4.32 2.77
N ILE A 407 3.68 -5.40 3.41
CA ILE A 407 2.27 -5.81 3.37
C ILE A 407 1.37 -4.66 3.86
N ARG A 408 1.72 -4.02 4.98
CA ARG A 408 0.96 -2.88 5.48
C ARG A 408 0.88 -1.77 4.45
N HIS A 409 2.02 -1.38 3.87
CA HIS A 409 2.09 -0.25 2.96
C HIS A 409 1.38 -0.53 1.64
N GLU A 410 1.71 -1.66 1.03
CA GLU A 410 1.33 -2.04 -0.32
C GLU A 410 -0.09 -2.59 -0.41
N PHE A 411 -0.56 -3.31 0.62
CA PHE A 411 -1.85 -3.99 0.55
C PHE A 411 -2.92 -3.15 1.23
N PHE A 412 -2.62 -2.58 2.40
CA PHE A 412 -3.64 -2.04 3.30
C PHE A 412 -3.67 -0.52 3.43
N THR A 413 -2.64 0.22 3.01
CA THR A 413 -2.58 1.68 3.18
C THR A 413 -2.59 2.51 1.90
N ILE A 414 -2.61 1.87 0.73
CA ILE A 414 -2.69 2.57 -0.57
C ILE A 414 -4.03 3.29 -0.67
N ARG A 415 -3.97 4.54 -1.15
CA ARG A 415 -5.12 5.44 -1.26
C ARG A 415 -5.85 5.26 -2.61
N ASN A 416 -7.01 5.89 -2.73
CA ASN A 416 -7.76 6.03 -4.00
C ASN A 416 -8.10 4.68 -4.67
N CYS A 417 -8.28 3.63 -3.87
CA CYS A 417 -8.60 2.28 -4.34
C CYS A 417 -7.58 1.69 -5.34
N ARG A 418 -6.31 2.11 -5.28
CA ARG A 418 -5.24 1.65 -6.18
C ARG A 418 -4.49 0.39 -5.68
N SER A 419 -4.90 -0.20 -4.55
CA SER A 419 -4.37 -1.51 -4.12
C SER A 419 -5.05 -2.65 -4.86
N PHE A 420 -4.33 -3.76 -5.08
CA PHE A 420 -4.89 -4.95 -5.71
C PHE A 420 -5.97 -5.64 -4.85
N VAL A 421 -5.94 -5.45 -3.53
CA VAL A 421 -7.02 -5.92 -2.62
C VAL A 421 -8.22 -4.98 -2.60
N GLY A 422 -8.16 -3.86 -3.33
CA GLY A 422 -9.27 -2.92 -3.51
C GLY A 422 -9.52 -1.98 -2.33
N GLY A 423 -10.50 -1.09 -2.49
CA GLY A 423 -10.79 0.00 -1.54
C GLY A 423 -11.41 -0.42 -0.21
N HIS A 424 -11.96 -1.64 -0.11
CA HIS A 424 -12.48 -2.15 1.16
C HIS A 424 -11.35 -2.57 2.11
N PHE A 425 -10.26 -3.11 1.59
CA PHE A 425 -9.13 -3.54 2.41
C PHE A 425 -8.02 -2.50 2.51
N SER A 426 -7.93 -1.59 1.53
CA SER A 426 -6.87 -0.59 1.46
C SER A 426 -7.37 0.83 1.64
N ASN A 427 -6.96 1.49 2.74
CA ASN A 427 -7.21 2.91 3.03
C ASN A 427 -6.13 3.43 4.00
N ARG A 428 -6.01 4.76 4.16
CA ARG A 428 -4.99 5.38 5.06
C ARG A 428 -4.92 4.74 6.45
N THR A 429 -6.06 4.32 6.97
CA THR A 429 -6.19 3.50 8.19
C THR A 429 -6.96 2.25 7.82
N PRO A 430 -6.55 1.04 8.27
CA PRO A 430 -7.23 -0.22 7.96
C PRO A 430 -8.60 -0.30 8.67
N SER A 431 -9.59 0.41 8.14
CA SER A 431 -10.94 0.52 8.70
C SER A 431 -11.74 -0.78 8.63
N PHE A 432 -11.29 -1.79 7.87
CA PHE A 432 -11.89 -3.12 7.88
C PHE A 432 -11.87 -3.78 9.27
N LEU A 433 -10.89 -3.42 10.12
CA LEU A 433 -10.80 -3.90 11.50
C LEU A 433 -11.94 -3.37 12.39
N LEU A 434 -12.63 -2.31 11.97
CA LEU A 434 -13.79 -1.76 12.67
C LEU A 434 -15.09 -2.49 12.34
N VAL A 435 -15.12 -3.33 11.30
CA VAL A 435 -16.36 -4.00 10.85
C VAL A 435 -16.93 -4.94 11.91
N PRO A 436 -16.16 -5.83 12.56
CA PRO A 436 -16.69 -6.67 13.63
C PRO A 436 -17.28 -5.85 14.78
N LEU A 437 -16.59 -4.76 15.18
CA LEU A 437 -17.05 -3.86 16.24
C LEU A 437 -18.34 -3.13 15.84
N ARG A 438 -18.44 -2.66 14.59
CA ARG A 438 -19.62 -2.00 14.03
C ARG A 438 -20.82 -2.93 14.02
N VAL A 439 -20.65 -4.15 13.50
CA VAL A 439 -21.71 -5.16 13.42
C VAL A 439 -22.14 -5.58 14.82
N PHE A 440 -21.19 -5.77 15.75
CA PHE A 440 -21.50 -6.14 17.13
C PHE A 440 -22.27 -5.04 17.87
N LEU A 441 -21.84 -3.78 17.76
CA LEU A 441 -22.56 -2.64 18.32
C LEU A 441 -23.99 -2.55 17.76
N GLY A 442 -24.14 -2.72 16.44
CA GLY A 442 -25.45 -2.71 15.80
C GLY A 442 -26.34 -3.86 16.25
N ALA A 443 -25.80 -5.07 16.36
CA ALA A 443 -26.51 -6.24 16.85
C ALA A 443 -27.00 -6.06 18.29
N PHE A 444 -26.20 -5.43 19.15
CA PHE A 444 -26.59 -5.14 20.53
C PHE A 444 -27.77 -4.16 20.59
N TRP A 445 -27.77 -3.11 19.77
CA TRP A 445 -28.90 -2.18 19.68
C TRP A 445 -30.19 -2.84 19.16
N VAL A 446 -30.08 -3.70 18.15
CA VAL A 446 -31.23 -4.49 17.67
C VAL A 446 -31.74 -5.41 18.78
N TYR A 447 -30.84 -6.06 19.51
CA TYR A 447 -31.20 -6.94 20.63
C TYR A 447 -31.96 -6.18 21.72
N GLU A 448 -31.45 -5.03 22.18
CA GLU A 448 -32.12 -4.20 23.20
C GLU A 448 -33.50 -3.72 22.73
N GLY A 449 -33.60 -3.29 21.47
CA GLY A 449 -34.88 -2.87 20.90
C GLY A 449 -35.90 -4.02 20.83
N ILE A 450 -35.50 -5.19 20.33
CA ILE A 450 -36.38 -6.38 20.25
C ILE A 450 -36.80 -6.86 21.63
N LYS A 451 -35.88 -6.84 22.61
CA LYS A 451 -36.19 -7.18 24.00
C LYS A 451 -37.30 -6.29 24.55
N LYS A 452 -37.22 -4.97 24.34
CA LYS A 452 -38.27 -4.03 24.74
C LYS A 452 -39.59 -4.24 24.00
N VAL A 453 -39.54 -4.59 22.71
CA VAL A 453 -40.77 -4.98 21.97
C VAL A 453 -41.44 -6.19 22.65
N ASN A 454 -40.67 -7.22 22.98
CA ASN A 454 -41.17 -8.44 23.63
C ASN A 454 -41.71 -8.18 25.04
N GLU A 455 -41.11 -7.24 25.77
CA GLU A 455 -41.58 -6.79 27.09
C GLU A 455 -42.84 -5.90 27.02
N GLY A 456 -43.31 -5.54 25.81
CA GLY A 456 -44.55 -4.79 25.62
C GLY A 456 -44.41 -3.27 25.66
N TRP A 457 -43.20 -2.74 25.48
CA TRP A 457 -42.92 -1.29 25.50
C TRP A 457 -43.64 -0.50 24.39
N LEU A 458 -44.22 -1.15 23.38
CA LEU A 458 -45.01 -0.43 22.35
C LEU A 458 -46.48 -0.23 22.73
N GLN A 459 -46.95 -0.88 23.79
CA GLN A 459 -48.39 -1.02 24.07
C GLN A 459 -48.79 -0.49 25.44
N LYS A 460 -47.89 -0.50 26.43
CA LYS A 460 -48.18 -0.10 27.80
C LYS A 460 -47.13 0.91 28.32
N PRO A 461 -47.51 1.89 29.15
CA PRO A 461 -46.55 2.81 29.77
C PRO A 461 -45.59 2.04 30.70
N MET A 462 -44.30 2.03 30.36
CA MET A 462 -43.25 1.31 31.10
C MET A 462 -42.13 2.23 31.62
N LEU A 463 -42.00 3.47 31.15
CA LEU A 463 -40.98 4.42 31.59
C LEU A 463 -41.18 4.87 33.04
N THR A 464 -42.42 5.09 33.48
CA THR A 464 -42.71 5.51 34.86
C THR A 464 -42.19 4.48 35.88
N PRO A 465 -42.57 3.18 35.80
CA PRO A 465 -42.01 2.17 36.71
C PRO A 465 -40.51 1.95 36.50
N PHE A 466 -40.00 2.08 35.26
CA PHE A 466 -38.58 1.91 34.94
C PHE A 466 -37.69 3.01 35.55
N PHE A 467 -38.05 4.28 35.39
CA PHE A 467 -37.33 5.41 35.99
C PHE A 467 -37.45 5.42 37.50
N LYS A 468 -38.62 5.08 38.05
CA LYS A 468 -38.81 4.95 39.50
C LYS A 468 -37.88 3.88 40.08
N GLY A 469 -37.86 2.68 39.51
CA GLY A 469 -36.98 1.60 39.97
C GLY A 469 -35.50 1.97 39.91
N ALA A 470 -35.06 2.63 38.83
CA ALA A 470 -33.69 3.12 38.73
C ALA A 470 -33.39 4.19 39.80
N ASN A 471 -34.26 5.19 39.96
CA ASN A 471 -34.10 6.25 40.96
C ASN A 471 -34.06 5.69 42.38
N ASP A 472 -34.98 4.78 42.72
CA ASP A 472 -35.07 4.17 44.04
C ASP A 472 -33.77 3.44 44.43
N LEU A 473 -33.12 2.76 43.47
CA LEU A 473 -31.80 2.15 43.67
C LEU A 473 -30.72 3.18 44.05
N TYR A 474 -30.64 4.30 43.31
CA TYR A 474 -29.69 5.37 43.63
C TYR A 474 -30.02 6.03 44.98
N TYR A 475 -31.30 6.26 45.27
CA TYR A 475 -31.74 6.87 46.53
C TYR A 475 -31.45 5.98 47.73
N SER A 476 -31.70 4.66 47.64
CA SER A 476 -31.43 3.71 48.73
C SER A 476 -29.94 3.65 49.12
N ILE A 477 -29.04 3.88 48.16
CA ILE A 477 -27.58 3.87 48.39
C ILE A 477 -27.09 5.25 48.85
N LEU A 478 -27.70 6.33 48.37
CA LEU A 478 -27.35 7.70 48.78
C LEU A 478 -27.85 8.04 50.20
N GLN A 479 -28.92 7.40 50.66
CA GLN A 479 -29.49 7.58 51.99
C GLN A 479 -29.81 6.22 52.63
N PRO A 480 -28.80 5.48 53.15
CA PRO A 480 -29.03 4.20 53.81
C PRO A 480 -29.84 4.44 55.09
N GLY A 481 -31.11 4.02 55.11
CA GLY A 481 -31.96 4.04 56.32
C GLY A 481 -33.17 4.98 56.31
N THR A 482 -33.42 5.74 55.24
CA THR A 482 -34.69 6.47 55.05
C THR A 482 -35.48 5.80 53.93
N GLY A 483 -36.12 4.68 54.24
CA GLY A 483 -37.05 4.01 53.33
C GLY A 483 -38.15 4.95 52.87
N GLY A 484 -38.48 4.90 51.58
CA GLY A 484 -39.56 5.68 50.97
C GLY A 484 -40.87 5.50 51.72
N GLY A 485 -41.43 6.60 52.21
CA GLY A 485 -42.79 6.65 52.73
C GLY A 485 -43.78 6.74 51.59
N ASP A 486 -44.62 5.71 51.42
CA ASP A 486 -46.05 5.84 51.74
C ASP A 486 -46.78 4.51 51.49
N ALA A 487 -47.17 3.83 52.58
CA ALA A 487 -48.44 3.10 52.72
C ALA A 487 -48.55 2.38 54.08
N VAL A 488 -49.54 2.82 54.87
CA VAL A 488 -50.28 2.13 55.94
C VAL A 488 -49.61 1.98 57.32
N SER A 489 -50.20 2.72 58.25
CA SER A 489 -50.18 2.61 59.70
C SER A 489 -50.61 1.22 60.23
N SER A 490 -49.73 0.54 60.98
CA SER A 490 -50.05 -0.11 62.26
C SER A 490 -48.85 -0.87 62.86
N ALA A 491 -48.50 -0.50 64.10
CA ALA A 491 -47.97 -1.31 65.20
C ALA A 491 -46.65 -2.13 65.08
N THR A 492 -45.83 -1.92 66.12
CA THR A 492 -44.87 -2.84 66.80
C THR A 492 -43.52 -3.23 66.17
N ALA A 493 -42.47 -2.61 66.74
CA ALA A 493 -41.22 -3.17 67.28
C ALA A 493 -40.32 -4.12 66.44
N ALA A 494 -39.06 -3.66 66.33
CA ALA A 494 -37.80 -4.40 66.31
C ALA A 494 -37.53 -5.45 65.21
N GLY A 495 -36.53 -5.18 64.38
CA GLY A 495 -35.79 -6.23 63.66
C GLY A 495 -35.23 -5.79 62.31
N ALA A 496 -33.90 -5.92 62.17
CA ALA A 496 -33.10 -5.85 60.94
C ALA A 496 -33.01 -4.49 60.24
N GLY A 497 -31.86 -3.83 60.42
CA GLY A 497 -31.39 -2.85 59.43
C GLY A 497 -31.23 -3.55 58.09
N ALA A 498 -31.99 -3.12 57.08
CA ALA A 498 -31.75 -3.54 55.72
C ALA A 498 -30.36 -3.04 55.31
N GLU A 499 -29.38 -3.95 55.22
CA GLU A 499 -28.10 -3.64 54.57
C GLU A 499 -28.40 -3.11 53.16
N ALA A 500 -27.90 -1.91 52.87
CA ALA A 500 -28.03 -1.34 51.54
C ALA A 500 -27.42 -2.31 50.52
N ALA A 501 -28.17 -2.67 49.48
CA ALA A 501 -27.72 -3.56 48.41
C ALA A 501 -26.72 -2.88 47.45
N GLY A 502 -25.75 -2.14 48.00
CA GLY A 502 -24.71 -1.46 47.25
C GLY A 502 -23.94 -0.39 48.02
N ASN A 503 -22.78 0.00 47.49
CA ASN A 503 -21.89 1.02 48.05
C ASN A 503 -21.87 2.28 47.18
N LEU A 504 -21.86 3.45 47.81
CA LEU A 504 -21.59 4.72 47.10
C LEU A 504 -20.09 4.85 46.83
N LEU A 505 -19.72 5.05 45.56
CA LEU A 505 -18.32 5.25 45.16
C LEU A 505 -17.99 6.73 44.97
N ILE A 506 -18.82 7.46 44.21
CA ILE A 506 -18.62 8.88 43.90
C ILE A 506 -19.96 9.61 43.98
N ASN A 507 -19.96 10.79 44.60
CA ASN A 507 -21.08 11.73 44.57
C ASN A 507 -20.51 13.15 44.48
N TRP A 508 -20.31 13.63 43.26
CA TRP A 508 -19.75 14.95 43.00
C TRP A 508 -20.83 15.88 42.48
N ASN A 509 -20.93 17.05 43.12
CA ASN A 509 -21.78 18.14 42.66
C ASN A 509 -20.90 19.23 42.05
N ILE A 510 -20.98 19.39 40.72
CA ILE A 510 -20.23 20.40 39.99
C ILE A 510 -21.09 21.66 39.88
N LEU A 511 -20.76 22.65 40.71
CA LEU A 511 -21.35 24.01 40.69
C LEU A 511 -22.89 24.05 40.86
N GLY A 512 -23.52 23.00 41.39
CA GLY A 512 -24.98 22.92 41.51
C GLY A 512 -25.71 22.65 40.19
N LEU A 513 -24.98 22.45 39.10
CA LEU A 513 -25.51 22.27 37.74
C LEU A 513 -25.54 20.80 37.32
N PHE A 514 -24.51 20.04 37.70
CA PHE A 514 -24.37 18.63 37.34
C PHE A 514 -24.00 17.80 38.57
N LYS A 515 -24.73 16.71 38.81
CA LYS A 515 -24.39 15.77 39.88
C LYS A 515 -24.00 14.42 39.28
N ILE A 516 -22.74 14.03 39.47
CA ILE A 516 -22.19 12.74 39.03
C ILE A 516 -22.27 11.78 40.21
N ILE A 517 -23.07 10.73 40.06
CA ILE A 517 -23.28 9.70 41.07
C ILE A 517 -22.77 8.38 40.50
N VAL A 518 -21.84 7.74 41.20
CA VAL A 518 -21.35 6.39 40.90
C VAL A 518 -21.65 5.49 42.07
N ILE A 519 -22.39 4.42 41.81
CA ILE A 519 -22.75 3.40 42.79
C ILE A 519 -22.19 2.05 42.37
N GLN A 520 -21.91 1.21 43.36
CA GLN A 520 -21.63 -0.21 43.20
C GLN A 520 -22.85 -0.99 43.71
N ALA A 521 -23.61 -1.60 42.81
CA ALA A 521 -24.66 -2.57 43.18
C ALA A 521 -24.21 -3.96 42.68
N SER A 522 -25.06 -4.67 41.93
CA SER A 522 -24.66 -5.88 41.18
C SER A 522 -23.62 -5.59 40.07
N ASP A 523 -23.60 -4.37 39.56
CA ASP A 523 -22.59 -3.80 38.66
C ASP A 523 -22.29 -2.35 39.08
N ILE A 524 -21.19 -1.77 38.60
CA ILE A 524 -20.90 -0.35 38.76
C ILE A 524 -21.82 0.43 37.83
N ALA A 525 -22.52 1.43 38.33
CA ALA A 525 -23.39 2.28 37.53
C ALA A 525 -23.07 3.76 37.75
N ILE A 526 -23.04 4.53 36.64
CA ILE A 526 -22.84 5.98 36.65
C ILE A 526 -24.12 6.69 36.23
N LYS A 527 -24.51 7.72 36.96
CA LYS A 527 -25.62 8.59 36.63
C LYS A 527 -25.18 10.05 36.65
N LEU A 528 -25.53 10.78 35.58
CA LEU A 528 -25.34 12.23 35.47
C LEU A 528 -26.69 12.92 35.65
N GLN A 529 -26.97 13.38 36.86
CA GLN A 529 -28.21 14.10 37.13
C GLN A 529 -28.07 15.57 36.72
N MET A 530 -29.04 16.04 35.93
CA MET A 530 -29.13 17.41 35.42
C MET A 530 -30.53 17.94 35.65
N GLY A 531 -30.67 19.09 36.32
CA GLY A 531 -31.99 19.66 36.66
C GLY A 531 -32.88 19.93 35.44
N LEU A 532 -32.28 20.32 34.31
CA LEU A 532 -33.01 20.50 33.05
C LEU A 532 -33.56 19.17 32.50
N MET A 533 -32.80 18.08 32.59
CA MET A 533 -33.21 16.76 32.10
C MET A 533 -34.28 16.15 33.01
N ASP A 534 -34.17 16.35 34.32
CA ASP A 534 -35.18 15.94 35.29
C ASP A 534 -36.51 16.69 35.04
N TRP A 535 -36.44 18.00 34.80
CA TRP A 535 -37.61 18.80 34.41
C TRP A 535 -38.24 18.29 33.11
N PHE A 536 -37.44 18.07 32.06
CA PHE A 536 -37.92 17.58 30.77
C PHE A 536 -38.57 16.21 30.89
N THR A 537 -37.96 15.30 31.64
CA THR A 537 -38.48 13.95 31.87
C THR A 537 -39.83 14.00 32.58
N ASN A 538 -39.93 14.74 33.69
CA ASN A 538 -41.16 14.79 34.48
C ASN A 538 -42.28 15.62 33.81
N THR A 539 -41.93 16.68 33.07
CA THR A 539 -42.91 17.63 32.50
C THR A 539 -43.36 17.24 31.10
N VAL A 540 -42.48 16.65 30.29
CA VAL A 540 -42.75 16.36 28.87
C VAL A 540 -42.96 14.86 28.68
N ILE A 541 -41.99 14.03 29.10
CA ILE A 541 -42.01 12.58 28.85
C ILE A 541 -43.09 11.89 29.69
N LEU A 542 -43.12 12.13 31.00
CA LEU A 542 -44.03 11.49 31.95
C LEU A 542 -45.35 12.26 32.17
N SER A 543 -45.67 13.21 31.28
CA SER A 543 -46.85 14.08 31.40
C SER A 543 -48.19 13.34 31.34
N SER A 544 -48.24 12.24 30.58
CA SER A 544 -49.42 11.39 30.42
C SER A 544 -49.00 10.01 29.92
N GLY A 545 -49.83 8.99 30.15
CA GLY A 545 -49.56 7.63 29.64
C GLY A 545 -49.44 7.56 28.11
N SER A 546 -50.11 8.45 27.37
CA SER A 546 -49.95 8.55 25.91
C SER A 546 -48.60 9.15 25.49
N SER A 547 -48.14 10.18 26.21
CA SER A 547 -46.79 10.76 26.01
C SER A 547 -45.70 9.71 26.30
N GLU A 548 -45.88 8.95 27.37
CA GLU A 548 -44.97 7.89 27.78
C GLU A 548 -44.81 6.82 26.69
N VAL A 549 -45.93 6.31 26.17
CA VAL A 549 -45.94 5.33 25.08
C VAL A 549 -45.34 5.90 23.80
N PHE A 550 -45.55 7.18 23.50
CA PHE A 550 -44.93 7.83 22.34
C PHE A 550 -43.39 7.88 22.44
N PHE A 551 -42.85 8.46 23.52
CA PHE A 551 -41.39 8.63 23.67
C PHE A 551 -40.66 7.28 23.76
N GLN A 552 -41.22 6.31 24.50
CA GLN A 552 -40.60 4.99 24.60
C GLN A 552 -40.65 4.24 23.26
N SER A 553 -41.73 4.39 22.47
CA SER A 553 -41.80 3.80 21.12
C SER A 553 -40.75 4.41 20.20
N VAL A 554 -40.54 5.74 20.26
CA VAL A 554 -39.47 6.41 19.49
C VAL A 554 -38.10 5.84 19.85
N ILE A 555 -37.81 5.62 21.13
CA ILE A 555 -36.54 5.02 21.57
C ILE A 555 -36.40 3.60 21.00
N VAL A 556 -37.41 2.73 21.17
CA VAL A 556 -37.36 1.34 20.67
C VAL A 556 -37.16 1.28 19.16
N TYR A 557 -37.91 2.08 18.39
CA TYR A 557 -37.71 2.15 16.94
C TYR A 557 -36.33 2.70 16.57
N SER A 558 -35.82 3.68 17.32
CA SER A 558 -34.49 4.22 17.09
C SER A 558 -33.38 3.20 17.36
N GLU A 559 -33.49 2.42 18.43
CA GLU A 559 -32.53 1.35 18.77
C GLU A 559 -32.47 0.31 17.65
N ILE A 560 -33.62 -0.17 17.18
CA ILE A 560 -33.68 -1.14 16.09
C ILE A 560 -33.13 -0.52 14.79
N LEU A 561 -33.56 0.70 14.43
CA LEU A 561 -33.14 1.37 13.21
C LEU A 561 -31.63 1.63 13.20
N VAL A 562 -31.09 2.22 14.27
CA VAL A 562 -29.65 2.48 14.42
C VAL A 562 -28.88 1.18 14.38
N GLY A 563 -29.38 0.14 15.06
CA GLY A 563 -28.76 -1.18 15.05
C GLY A 563 -28.66 -1.79 13.66
N VAL A 564 -29.76 -1.77 12.89
CA VAL A 564 -29.79 -2.25 11.50
C VAL A 564 -28.88 -1.43 10.60
N LEU A 565 -28.92 -0.09 10.71
CA LEU A 565 -28.06 0.80 9.92
C LEU A 565 -26.57 0.57 10.19
N LEU A 566 -26.18 0.35 11.45
CA LEU A 566 -24.80 -0.01 11.82
C LEU A 566 -24.39 -1.38 11.27
N ILE A 567 -25.25 -2.40 11.34
CA ILE A 567 -24.96 -3.72 10.77
C ILE A 567 -24.72 -3.62 9.26
N LEU A 568 -25.64 -2.99 8.54
CA LEU A 568 -25.55 -2.77 7.10
C LEU A 568 -24.42 -1.80 6.71
N GLY A 569 -23.93 -1.01 7.66
CA GLY A 569 -22.95 0.04 7.42
C GLY A 569 -23.51 1.14 6.51
N LEU A 570 -24.76 1.54 6.72
CA LEU A 570 -25.44 2.63 6.01
C LEU A 570 -25.65 3.81 6.96
N PHE A 571 -25.23 5.01 6.56
CA PHE A 571 -25.21 6.20 7.40
C PHE A 571 -24.50 6.00 8.74
N THR A 572 -23.42 5.22 8.74
CA THR A 572 -22.73 4.73 9.94
C THR A 572 -22.31 5.85 10.87
N THR A 573 -21.82 6.97 10.33
CA THR A 573 -21.45 8.15 11.12
C THR A 573 -22.64 8.71 11.89
N ILE A 574 -23.80 8.86 11.23
CA ILE A 574 -25.03 9.37 11.85
C ILE A 574 -25.53 8.37 12.90
N SER A 575 -25.57 7.09 12.56
CA SER A 575 -26.02 6.03 13.47
C SER A 575 -25.10 5.89 14.70
N ALA A 576 -23.79 6.04 14.54
CA ALA A 576 -22.83 6.02 15.63
C ALA A 576 -22.96 7.23 16.55
N LEU A 577 -23.14 8.44 15.99
CA LEU A 577 -23.42 9.64 16.78
C LEU A 577 -24.74 9.50 17.55
N TYR A 578 -25.78 8.98 16.90
CA TYR A 578 -27.06 8.75 17.55
C TYR A 578 -26.96 7.67 18.65
N SER A 579 -26.15 6.63 18.44
CA SER A 579 -25.82 5.65 19.49
C SER A 579 -25.22 6.33 20.72
N ILE A 580 -24.34 7.33 20.56
CA ILE A 580 -23.80 8.11 21.69
C ILE A 580 -24.90 8.93 22.36
N VAL A 581 -25.83 9.51 21.59
CA VAL A 581 -26.99 10.24 22.15
C VAL A 581 -27.87 9.32 23.00
N LEU A 582 -28.19 8.12 22.52
CA LEU A 582 -28.97 7.12 23.27
C LEU A 582 -28.27 6.73 24.58
N GLN A 583 -26.94 6.52 24.54
CA GLN A 583 -26.16 6.24 25.75
C GLN A 583 -26.17 7.43 26.72
N GLY A 584 -26.05 8.67 26.21
CA GLY A 584 -26.19 9.88 27.01
C GLY A 584 -27.56 9.99 27.68
N MET A 585 -28.64 9.61 26.99
CA MET A 585 -29.98 9.54 27.57
C MET A 585 -30.04 8.54 28.75
N PHE A 586 -29.45 7.36 28.62
CA PHE A 586 -29.40 6.40 29.73
C PHE A 586 -28.59 6.91 30.91
N VAL A 587 -27.40 7.48 30.67
CA VAL A 587 -26.56 8.06 31.73
C VAL A 587 -27.31 9.14 32.52
N THR A 588 -28.20 9.90 31.88
CA THR A 588 -28.91 11.02 32.52
C THR A 588 -30.23 10.64 33.17
N THR A 589 -30.85 9.54 32.75
CA THR A 589 -32.15 9.09 33.26
C THR A 589 -32.01 7.93 34.26
N THR A 590 -31.64 6.74 33.79
CA THR A 590 -31.53 5.53 34.63
C THR A 590 -30.14 5.28 35.20
N GLY A 591 -29.14 5.99 34.68
CA GLY A 591 -27.74 5.64 34.84
C GLY A 591 -27.32 4.53 33.87
N LEU A 592 -26.01 4.43 33.66
CA LEU A 592 -25.37 3.51 32.74
C LEU A 592 -24.44 2.56 33.48
N TYR A 593 -24.64 1.26 33.26
CA TYR A 593 -23.86 0.19 33.88
C TYR A 593 -22.51 -0.01 33.18
N LEU A 594 -21.46 -0.32 33.94
CA LEU A 594 -20.11 -0.53 33.43
C LEU A 594 -20.05 -1.61 32.34
N SER A 595 -20.85 -2.66 32.49
CA SER A 595 -21.06 -3.71 31.48
C SER A 595 -21.50 -3.21 30.09
N THR A 596 -22.02 -1.98 29.99
CA THR A 596 -22.46 -1.35 28.73
C THR A 596 -21.56 -0.20 28.26
N TRP A 597 -20.54 0.20 29.03
CA TRP A 597 -19.66 1.32 28.67
C TRP A 597 -18.87 1.10 27.39
N TRP A 598 -18.56 -0.16 27.07
CA TRP A 598 -17.89 -0.50 25.82
C TRP A 598 -18.66 0.02 24.60
N MET A 599 -19.98 0.19 24.68
CA MET A 599 -20.80 0.72 23.59
C MET A 599 -20.46 2.18 23.25
N ILE A 600 -20.10 2.99 24.25
CA ILE A 600 -19.67 4.38 24.02
C ILE A 600 -18.36 4.39 23.23
N PHE A 601 -17.37 3.62 23.68
CA PHE A 601 -16.08 3.52 22.99
C PHE A 601 -16.22 2.90 21.60
N ALA A 602 -17.09 1.89 21.46
CA ALA A 602 -17.40 1.28 20.17
C ALA A 602 -18.05 2.29 19.21
N ALA A 603 -19.03 3.05 19.69
CA ALA A 603 -19.69 4.09 18.90
C ALA A 603 -18.69 5.15 18.45
N VAL A 604 -17.84 5.65 19.36
CA VAL A 604 -16.76 6.61 19.03
C VAL A 604 -15.79 6.05 17.99
N ALA A 605 -15.36 4.79 18.14
CA ALA A 605 -14.42 4.16 17.22
C ALA A 605 -14.98 4.02 15.80
N VAL A 606 -16.29 3.83 15.63
CA VAL A 606 -16.92 3.61 14.31
C VAL A 606 -17.48 4.88 13.65
N ILE A 607 -17.42 6.05 14.31
CA ILE A 607 -17.88 7.35 13.75
C ILE A 607 -17.25 7.60 12.38
N PHE A 608 -15.92 7.43 12.29
CA PHE A 608 -15.15 7.74 11.08
C PHE A 608 -14.67 6.46 10.39
N GLY A 609 -15.13 6.26 9.16
CA GLY A 609 -14.68 5.14 8.33
C GLY A 609 -15.34 3.79 8.64
N GLY A 610 -16.14 3.66 9.70
CA GLY A 610 -16.82 2.41 10.05
C GLY A 610 -17.74 1.88 8.94
N GLY A 611 -18.42 2.77 8.20
CA GLY A 611 -19.29 2.39 7.08
C GLY A 611 -18.57 2.19 5.74
N SER A 612 -17.40 2.80 5.59
CA SER A 612 -16.67 2.82 4.32
C SER A 612 -16.09 1.46 3.90
N VAL A 613 -16.17 0.45 4.76
CA VAL A 613 -15.64 -0.89 4.50
C VAL A 613 -16.69 -1.94 4.81
N PHE A 614 -16.95 -2.84 3.85
CA PHE A 614 -18.01 -3.86 3.95
C PHE A 614 -19.33 -3.29 4.47
N GLY A 615 -19.65 -2.06 4.08
CA GLY A 615 -20.86 -1.34 4.45
C GLY A 615 -21.42 -0.63 3.23
N LEU A 616 -22.72 -0.37 3.25
CA LEU A 616 -23.41 0.31 2.15
C LEU A 616 -22.90 1.75 1.93
N ASP A 617 -22.33 2.38 2.95
CA ASP A 617 -21.72 3.72 2.85
C ASP A 617 -20.60 3.80 1.81
N TYR A 618 -19.90 2.69 1.52
CA TYR A 618 -18.91 2.64 0.45
C TYR A 618 -19.49 3.02 -0.92
N TYR A 619 -20.77 2.71 -1.16
CA TYR A 619 -21.47 3.03 -2.40
C TYR A 619 -22.39 4.25 -2.24
N ALA A 620 -23.13 4.30 -1.13
CA ALA A 620 -24.13 5.34 -0.88
C ALA A 620 -23.50 6.72 -0.68
N ILE A 621 -22.39 6.84 0.07
CA ILE A 621 -21.78 8.15 0.35
C ILE A 621 -21.18 8.78 -0.92
N PRO A 622 -20.36 8.09 -1.73
CA PRO A 622 -19.87 8.67 -2.99
C PRO A 622 -21.01 9.05 -3.94
N TRP A 623 -22.04 8.21 -4.05
CA TRP A 623 -23.22 8.49 -4.87
C TRP A 623 -23.96 9.74 -4.38
N LEU A 624 -24.18 9.87 -3.06
CA LEU A 624 -24.79 11.06 -2.46
C LEU A 624 -23.95 12.31 -2.72
N LYS A 625 -22.62 12.25 -2.53
CA LYS A 625 -21.71 13.37 -2.83
C LYS A 625 -21.84 13.81 -4.28
N GLU A 626 -21.89 12.86 -5.21
CA GLU A 626 -22.00 13.15 -6.64
C GLU A 626 -23.34 13.78 -7.05
N HIS A 627 -24.45 13.41 -6.40
CA HIS A 627 -25.76 13.98 -6.70
C HIS A 627 -25.99 15.30 -5.97
N PHE A 628 -25.56 15.40 -4.72
CA PHE A 628 -25.79 16.57 -3.89
C PHE A 628 -24.93 17.76 -4.32
N LYS A 629 -23.76 17.55 -4.93
CA LYS A 629 -22.97 18.65 -5.54
C LYS A 629 -23.75 19.43 -6.60
N ASN A 630 -24.80 18.86 -7.19
CA ASN A 630 -25.65 19.55 -8.18
C ASN A 630 -26.75 20.41 -7.54
N ILE A 631 -26.98 20.28 -6.24
CA ILE A 631 -28.01 21.02 -5.50
C ILE A 631 -27.43 22.37 -5.06
N LYS A 632 -28.07 23.47 -5.47
CA LYS A 632 -27.59 24.84 -5.21
C LYS A 632 -27.40 25.17 -3.73
N ILE A 633 -28.31 24.69 -2.86
CA ILE A 633 -28.23 24.91 -1.40
C ILE A 633 -27.05 24.14 -0.81
N VAL A 634 -26.85 22.88 -1.20
CA VAL A 634 -25.74 22.04 -0.73
C VAL A 634 -24.40 22.68 -1.10
N ARG A 635 -24.24 23.15 -2.35
CA ARG A 635 -23.03 23.89 -2.78
C ARG A 635 -22.78 25.13 -1.93
N LYS A 636 -23.83 25.93 -1.67
CA LYS A 636 -23.74 27.14 -0.85
C LYS A 636 -23.41 26.87 0.63
N LEU A 637 -23.87 25.73 1.15
CA LEU A 637 -23.59 25.28 2.51
C LEU A 637 -22.27 24.49 2.61
N TYR A 638 -21.56 24.32 1.48
CA TYR A 638 -20.31 23.57 1.39
C TYR A 638 -20.40 22.12 1.90
N ILE A 639 -21.60 21.55 1.91
CA ILE A 639 -21.81 20.18 2.35
C ILE A 639 -21.24 19.28 1.25
N TYR A 640 -20.21 18.49 1.57
CA TYR A 640 -19.47 17.63 0.65
C TYR A 640 -18.48 18.30 -0.31
N HIS A 641 -18.11 19.57 -0.07
CA HIS A 641 -16.90 20.17 -0.64
C HIS A 641 -15.68 19.72 0.19
N ASP A 642 -15.18 18.51 -0.08
CA ASP A 642 -13.91 17.97 0.47
C ASP A 642 -12.84 17.83 -0.62
#